data_AF-A0A9W9VDZ7-F1
#
_entry.id   AF-A0A9W9VDZ7-F1
#
_cell.length_a   1.000
_cell.length_b   1.000
_cell.length_c   1.000
_cell.angle_alpha   90.00
_cell.angle_beta   90.00
_cell.angle_gamma   90.00
#
_symmetry.space_group_name_H-M   'P 1'
#
loop_
_entity.id
_entity.type
_entity.pdbx_description
1 polymer ?
#
loop_
_entity_poly.entity_id
_entity_poly.type
_entity_poly.pdbx_seq_one_letter_code
_entity_poly.pdbx_strand_id
1 'polypeptide(L)'
;MPDPQEPSGQGQLPPPYSLGGDEGSTFDSSNVQVQADGRVNINLESKIAQTLAQIIESQQEDLKNPPPDYDETEGIEEGDIDCPFRLNIVIQIVGSRGDVQPFIALGSALQRWGHRVRIATHDTFADFVRGSGLEFYPIGGDPAELMAYMVKNPGLIPQMRTLRDGEVKKKQVMVAKMLDGCWKSCLDDDPLCTYSLCSGTRCPCSPNVHYALDKYCRLGHVINRWRESINLDPVPNMEGPSLAEALNVPFTYCWSPALIPKPQDWPSHIDICGFLIRDTPTYYPPVDLEKFLQSGEPPVYIGFGSIVVSNPQKLINTVLLAVAQAGVRAIISKGWGNIVGPPDPNIYYIEDCPHEWLFQHVSAVVHHGGAGTTACGLSKSRPSVIVPFFGDQPFWGNMVARSGAGPRPIPYASLTVQNLADGIEFCLTKESKAAAESISYKMRMESGVKAAVNSFHRNLPSARMRCDIIPGQPAVLKYSKGKHPLNLSTAAVLTLIGNNKANENHFKSYKSNPIFIDKHRWDPVTGILSAATATGSRMVQSTGEIFYSPYKQYTRSRSPMPSESLASSSQLGSGISTSNDGKEAGIVTAGKMVGVVIDIPHAAAEGFRQVPRLYGDKPKEYEPVKNWKSGAVFAGKNFVDGMSEGFSGLITLPIKGGKEEGALGVVKGLAKGTIGLATKVPSAGIGLVAYPLHGITKSIDAAFRNNIDKAIVIARLRDGRNKQRREPLTGEEQNGTLLFWKDFQHEEIRAI
;
A
#
# COMPACT_ATOMS: atom_id res chain seq x y z
N MET A 1 8.46 60.31 26.04
CA MET A 1 6.99 60.27 25.90
C MET A 1 6.65 60.77 24.51
N PRO A 2 5.68 60.20 23.78
CA PRO A 2 4.54 59.40 24.25
C PRO A 2 4.38 58.00 23.61
N ASP A 3 3.40 57.27 24.14
CA ASP A 3 2.74 56.04 23.66
C ASP A 3 1.26 56.41 23.31
N PRO A 4 0.38 55.51 22.83
CA PRO A 4 0.13 55.09 21.45
C PRO A 4 -1.23 55.59 20.89
N GLN A 5 -1.42 55.53 19.56
CA GLN A 5 -2.74 55.59 18.90
C GLN A 5 -2.84 54.64 17.69
N GLU A 6 -3.82 53.72 17.74
CA GLU A 6 -4.42 53.06 16.56
C GLU A 6 -5.12 54.09 15.64
N PRO A 7 -5.35 53.76 14.35
CA PRO A 7 -6.75 53.42 13.98
C PRO A 7 -6.98 52.47 12.76
N SER A 8 -8.01 51.61 12.91
CA SER A 8 -9.14 51.28 12.01
C SER A 8 -9.00 50.88 10.51
N GLY A 9 -9.74 49.84 10.10
CA GLY A 9 -10.17 49.68 8.70
C GLY A 9 -10.79 48.32 8.26
N GLN A 10 -11.92 47.93 8.85
CA GLN A 10 -13.03 47.06 8.36
C GLN A 10 -12.85 46.13 7.14
N GLY A 11 -13.04 44.82 7.36
CA GLY A 11 -13.27 43.80 6.31
C GLY A 11 -14.75 43.74 5.88
N GLN A 12 -14.97 43.75 4.57
CA GLN A 12 -16.28 43.62 3.91
C GLN A 12 -16.70 42.14 3.89
N LEU A 13 -17.85 41.80 4.47
CA LEU A 13 -18.47 40.47 4.35
C LEU A 13 -19.00 40.25 2.91
N PRO A 14 -18.92 39.03 2.36
CA PRO A 14 -19.50 38.70 1.06
C PRO A 14 -21.04 38.75 1.10
N PRO A 15 -21.71 38.99 -0.05
CA PRO A 15 -23.16 39.19 -0.10
C PRO A 15 -23.92 37.90 0.25
N PRO A 16 -25.12 38.00 0.85
CA PRO A 16 -25.94 36.85 1.22
C PRO A 16 -26.53 36.19 -0.03
N TYR A 17 -26.46 34.86 -0.08
CA TYR A 17 -27.06 34.04 -1.13
C TYR A 17 -28.59 34.16 -1.11
N SER A 18 -29.17 34.58 -2.24
CA SER A 18 -30.61 34.51 -2.49
C SER A 18 -30.98 33.12 -3.04
N LEU A 19 -31.92 32.45 -2.37
CA LEU A 19 -32.59 31.25 -2.88
C LEU A 19 -33.58 31.67 -4.00
N GLY A 20 -33.25 31.37 -5.25
CA GLY A 20 -34.24 31.29 -6.30
C GLY A 20 -35.08 30.03 -6.11
N GLY A 21 -36.31 30.19 -5.62
CA GLY A 21 -37.32 29.14 -5.65
C GLY A 21 -37.86 28.92 -7.07
N ASP A 22 -38.24 27.68 -7.39
CA ASP A 22 -39.67 27.36 -7.35
C ASP A 22 -39.92 25.85 -7.30
N GLU A 23 -41.14 25.56 -6.87
CA GLU A 23 -41.71 24.34 -6.32
C GLU A 23 -41.83 23.16 -7.30
N GLY A 24 -41.78 21.94 -6.74
CA GLY A 24 -42.47 20.77 -7.29
C GLY A 24 -41.69 19.90 -8.28
N SER A 25 -40.94 18.91 -7.79
CA SER A 25 -40.84 17.62 -8.49
C SER A 25 -40.49 16.50 -7.53
N THR A 26 -41.47 15.65 -7.27
CA THR A 26 -41.34 14.27 -6.80
C THR A 26 -40.15 13.57 -7.43
N PHE A 27 -39.35 12.86 -6.62
CA PHE A 27 -38.28 11.97 -7.08
C PHE A 27 -38.87 10.90 -8.01
N ASP A 28 -38.69 11.08 -9.32
CA ASP A 28 -39.04 10.08 -10.32
C ASP A 28 -37.86 9.11 -10.49
N SER A 29 -38.09 7.84 -10.23
CA SER A 29 -37.12 6.74 -10.35
C SER A 29 -36.85 6.31 -11.80
N SER A 30 -37.17 7.15 -12.78
CA SER A 30 -37.13 6.84 -14.22
C SER A 30 -35.76 7.05 -14.89
N ASN A 31 -34.80 7.71 -14.23
CA ASN A 31 -33.53 8.12 -14.84
C ASN A 31 -32.35 7.13 -14.71
N VAL A 32 -32.61 5.91 -14.23
CA VAL A 32 -31.60 4.84 -14.15
C VAL A 32 -32.18 3.57 -14.74
N GLN A 33 -31.90 3.31 -16.02
CA GLN A 33 -32.22 2.03 -16.65
C GLN A 33 -31.03 1.09 -16.60
N VAL A 34 -31.23 -0.04 -15.92
CA VAL A 34 -30.33 -1.19 -15.94
C VAL A 34 -30.71 -2.04 -17.15
N GLN A 35 -29.79 -2.17 -18.11
CA GLN A 35 -29.99 -3.01 -19.28
C GLN A 35 -29.75 -4.48 -18.92
N ALA A 36 -30.39 -5.39 -19.67
CA ALA A 36 -30.29 -6.84 -19.42
C ALA A 36 -28.88 -7.42 -19.62
N ASP A 37 -27.94 -6.65 -20.19
CA ASP A 37 -26.52 -6.98 -20.32
C ASP A 37 -25.66 -6.50 -19.13
N GLY A 38 -26.29 -5.92 -18.11
CA GLY A 38 -25.64 -5.42 -16.90
C GLY A 38 -25.03 -4.02 -17.04
N ARG A 39 -25.29 -3.28 -18.12
CA ARG A 39 -24.87 -1.87 -18.26
C ARG A 39 -25.93 -0.93 -17.68
N VAL A 40 -25.45 0.14 -17.03
CA VAL A 40 -26.28 1.24 -16.52
C VAL A 40 -26.05 2.46 -17.39
N ASN A 41 -27.12 3.00 -17.97
CA ASN A 41 -27.03 4.22 -18.77
C ASN A 41 -27.24 5.44 -17.87
N ILE A 42 -26.25 6.32 -17.76
CA ILE A 42 -26.31 7.53 -16.94
C ILE A 42 -26.28 8.74 -17.87
N ASN A 43 -27.30 9.59 -17.79
CA ASN A 43 -27.37 10.81 -18.59
C ASN A 43 -26.52 11.93 -17.95
N LEU A 44 -25.39 12.22 -18.58
CA LEU A 44 -24.43 13.24 -18.15
C LEU A 44 -24.91 14.68 -18.37
N GLU A 45 -25.96 14.90 -19.15
CA GLU A 45 -26.59 16.22 -19.31
C GLU A 45 -27.62 16.52 -18.20
N SER A 46 -27.78 15.63 -17.22
CA SER A 46 -28.68 15.88 -16.09
C SER A 46 -28.17 17.02 -15.20
N LYS A 47 -29.09 17.83 -14.68
CA LYS A 47 -28.79 18.92 -13.72
C LYS A 47 -27.96 18.43 -12.52
N ILE A 48 -28.11 17.16 -12.12
CA ILE A 48 -27.35 16.54 -11.02
C ILE A 48 -25.87 16.37 -11.37
N ALA A 49 -25.55 15.88 -12.58
CA ALA A 49 -24.18 15.71 -13.05
C ALA A 49 -23.45 17.05 -13.25
N GLN A 50 -24.17 18.07 -13.74
CA GLN A 50 -23.62 19.42 -13.90
C GLN A 50 -23.37 20.13 -12.56
N THR A 51 -24.22 19.89 -11.55
CA THR A 51 -24.02 20.42 -10.18
C THR A 51 -22.82 19.76 -9.49
N LEU A 52 -22.59 18.47 -9.73
CA LEU A 52 -21.43 17.73 -9.21
C LEU A 52 -20.10 18.12 -9.89
N ALA A 53 -20.13 18.46 -11.18
CA ALA A 53 -18.94 18.94 -11.90
C ALA A 53 -18.45 20.31 -11.39
N GLN A 54 -19.37 21.23 -11.06
CA GLN A 54 -19.01 22.55 -10.51
C GLN A 54 -18.37 22.48 -9.12
N ILE A 55 -18.70 21.46 -8.31
CA ILE A 55 -18.07 21.23 -7.00
C ILE A 55 -16.61 20.78 -7.16
N ILE A 56 -16.29 20.04 -8.23
CA ILE A 56 -14.94 19.54 -8.51
C ILE A 56 -14.03 20.66 -9.06
N GLU A 57 -14.57 21.60 -9.83
CA GLU A 57 -13.81 22.76 -10.32
C GLU A 57 -13.46 23.77 -9.21
N SER A 58 -14.24 23.81 -8.12
CA SER A 58 -13.99 24.73 -6.99
C SER A 58 -12.77 24.39 -6.11
N GLN A 59 -12.07 23.28 -6.36
CA GLN A 59 -10.86 22.88 -5.63
C GLN A 59 -9.53 23.24 -6.33
N GLN A 60 -9.55 24.10 -7.36
CA GLN A 60 -8.35 24.49 -8.11
C GLN A 60 -7.76 25.87 -7.76
N GLU A 61 -8.29 26.60 -6.78
CA GLU A 61 -7.76 27.91 -6.37
C GLU A 61 -6.86 27.83 -5.11
N ASP A 62 -5.65 27.28 -5.24
CA ASP A 62 -4.55 27.46 -4.26
C ASP A 62 -3.20 27.71 -4.97
N LEU A 63 -3.22 28.52 -6.03
CA LEU A 63 -2.10 28.74 -6.96
C LEU A 63 -1.37 30.09 -6.78
N LYS A 64 -1.56 30.84 -5.69
CA LYS A 64 -1.07 32.23 -5.59
C LYS A 64 -0.18 32.59 -4.40
N ASN A 65 0.44 31.62 -3.72
CA ASN A 65 1.47 31.93 -2.72
C ASN A 65 2.83 31.35 -3.15
N PRO A 66 3.91 32.15 -3.18
CA PRO A 66 5.25 31.60 -3.31
C PRO A 66 5.54 30.73 -2.08
N PRO A 67 6.29 29.61 -2.24
CA PRO A 67 6.61 28.75 -1.12
C PRO A 67 7.42 29.54 -0.07
N PRO A 68 7.15 29.37 1.23
CA PRO A 68 8.03 29.87 2.28
C PRO A 68 9.41 29.21 2.15
N ASP A 69 10.45 29.88 2.66
CA ASP A 69 11.78 29.28 2.77
C ASP A 69 11.67 27.97 3.55
N TYR A 70 12.13 26.90 2.92
CA TYR A 70 12.24 25.61 3.57
C TYR A 70 13.43 25.72 4.51
N ASP A 71 13.18 25.71 5.82
CA ASP A 71 14.24 25.41 6.77
C ASP A 71 14.86 24.09 6.31
N GLU A 72 16.14 24.16 5.94
CA GLU A 72 17.00 23.00 5.79
C GLU A 72 16.72 22.12 7.00
N THR A 73 16.46 20.83 6.76
CA THR A 73 16.44 19.85 7.84
C THR A 73 17.64 20.12 8.72
N GLU A 74 17.42 20.69 9.92
CA GLU A 74 18.48 20.97 10.88
C GLU A 74 19.39 19.76 10.90
N GLY A 75 20.69 19.98 10.66
CA GLY A 75 21.64 18.95 10.32
C GLY A 75 21.60 17.76 11.28
N ILE A 76 20.87 16.71 10.91
CA ILE A 76 20.95 15.40 11.55
C ILE A 76 22.26 14.79 11.03
N GLU A 77 23.32 14.97 11.82
CA GLU A 77 24.61 14.30 11.64
C GLU A 77 24.39 12.77 11.54
N GLU A 78 25.35 12.04 10.94
CA GLU A 78 25.35 10.57 10.99
C GLU A 78 25.47 10.10 12.46
N GLY A 79 24.35 10.01 13.18
CA GLY A 79 24.33 9.68 14.60
C GLY A 79 22.99 9.91 15.30
N ASP A 80 22.11 10.79 14.79
CA ASP A 80 20.94 11.26 15.56
C ASP A 80 19.65 10.42 15.39
N ILE A 81 19.74 9.24 14.78
CA ILE A 81 18.61 8.30 14.70
C ILE A 81 18.95 7.03 15.46
N ASP A 82 18.48 7.00 16.71
CA ASP A 82 18.70 5.92 17.66
C ASP A 82 17.81 4.71 17.33
N CYS A 83 18.22 3.91 16.34
CA CYS A 83 17.76 2.52 16.25
C CYS A 83 18.70 1.66 17.11
N PRO A 84 18.29 1.26 18.33
CA PRO A 84 19.20 0.68 19.31
C PRO A 84 19.55 -0.80 19.02
N PHE A 85 19.05 -1.36 17.91
CA PHE A 85 19.21 -2.77 17.60
C PHE A 85 19.50 -3.04 16.11
N ARG A 86 20.31 -4.08 15.88
CA ARG A 86 20.59 -4.61 14.53
C ARG A 86 19.42 -5.46 14.05
N LEU A 87 18.68 -4.94 13.09
CA LEU A 87 17.64 -5.67 12.35
C LEU A 87 18.20 -6.53 11.23
N ASN A 88 17.45 -7.57 10.86
CA ASN A 88 17.54 -8.12 9.53
C ASN A 88 16.38 -7.58 8.69
N ILE A 89 16.61 -7.34 7.41
CA ILE A 89 15.70 -6.62 6.52
C ILE A 89 15.62 -7.37 5.18
N VAL A 90 14.40 -7.62 4.68
CA VAL A 90 14.17 -8.06 3.29
C VAL A 90 13.55 -6.91 2.54
N ILE A 91 14.16 -6.55 1.42
CA ILE A 91 13.59 -5.64 0.43
C ILE A 91 13.04 -6.47 -0.73
N GLN A 92 11.73 -6.46 -0.92
CA GLN A 92 11.04 -7.25 -1.96
C GLN A 92 10.75 -6.37 -3.16
N ILE A 93 11.19 -6.81 -4.35
CA ILE A 93 11.12 -6.00 -5.56
C ILE A 93 10.64 -6.86 -6.72
N VAL A 94 9.55 -6.45 -7.36
CA VAL A 94 9.06 -7.02 -8.62
C VAL A 94 9.19 -5.92 -9.67
N GLY A 95 10.02 -6.12 -10.68
CA GLY A 95 10.29 -5.08 -11.65
C GLY A 95 11.52 -5.31 -12.51
N SER A 96 11.88 -4.27 -13.25
CA SER A 96 13.04 -4.20 -14.12
C SER A 96 14.32 -3.81 -13.34
N ARG A 97 15.44 -3.68 -14.06
CA ARG A 97 16.70 -3.16 -13.48
C ARG A 97 16.52 -1.78 -12.84
N GLY A 98 15.67 -0.93 -13.41
CA GLY A 98 15.37 0.40 -12.89
C GLY A 98 14.66 0.37 -11.53
N ASP A 99 13.95 -0.72 -11.23
CA ASP A 99 13.31 -0.94 -9.94
C ASP A 99 14.29 -1.55 -8.95
N VAL A 100 15.14 -2.49 -9.36
CA VAL A 100 16.09 -3.18 -8.46
C VAL A 100 17.26 -2.30 -8.03
N GLN A 101 17.84 -1.54 -8.96
CA GLN A 101 19.07 -0.77 -8.73
C GLN A 101 18.98 0.27 -7.59
N PRO A 102 17.90 1.08 -7.45
CA PRO A 102 17.72 2.00 -6.33
C PRO A 102 17.80 1.32 -4.96
N PHE A 103 17.22 0.14 -4.82
CA PHE A 103 17.17 -0.58 -3.55
C PHE A 103 18.46 -1.33 -3.22
N ILE A 104 19.34 -1.58 -4.19
CA ILE A 104 20.72 -1.99 -3.90
C ILE A 104 21.46 -0.87 -3.15
N ALA A 105 21.28 0.39 -3.56
CA ALA A 105 21.89 1.53 -2.87
C ALA A 105 21.34 1.68 -1.45
N LEU A 106 20.01 1.61 -1.28
CA LEU A 106 19.37 1.62 0.04
C LEU A 106 19.84 0.45 0.91
N GLY A 107 19.86 -0.76 0.36
CA GLY A 107 20.27 -1.95 1.09
C GLY A 107 21.72 -1.88 1.55
N SER A 108 22.62 -1.37 0.70
CA SER A 108 24.03 -1.16 1.05
C SER A 108 24.19 -0.14 2.17
N ALA A 109 23.41 0.94 2.16
CA ALA A 109 23.44 1.93 3.23
C ALA A 109 22.90 1.37 4.56
N LEU A 110 21.78 0.64 4.54
CA LEU A 110 21.28 -0.07 5.71
C LEU A 110 22.30 -1.09 6.26
N GLN A 111 23.07 -1.74 5.38
CA GLN A 111 24.15 -2.65 5.78
C GLN A 111 25.31 -1.92 6.48
N ARG A 112 25.68 -0.72 6.01
CA ARG A 112 26.69 0.14 6.68
C ARG A 112 26.23 0.59 8.07
N TRP A 113 24.93 0.79 8.26
CA TRP A 113 24.30 1.02 9.58
C TRP A 113 24.33 -0.21 10.50
N GLY A 114 24.81 -1.36 10.03
CA GLY A 114 24.93 -2.59 10.81
C GLY A 114 23.72 -3.52 10.71
N HIS A 115 22.75 -3.23 9.83
CA HIS A 115 21.68 -4.15 9.52
C HIS A 115 22.18 -5.29 8.63
N ARG A 116 21.50 -6.44 8.74
CA ARG A 116 21.61 -7.49 7.74
C ARG A 116 20.56 -7.24 6.68
N VAL A 117 20.95 -7.16 5.40
CA VAL A 117 20.01 -6.83 4.32
C VAL A 117 20.02 -7.89 3.23
N ARG A 118 18.82 -8.27 2.81
CA ARG A 118 18.55 -9.18 1.70
C ARG A 118 17.64 -8.51 0.69
N ILE A 119 17.92 -8.69 -0.59
CA ILE A 119 17.02 -8.33 -1.68
C ILE A 119 16.35 -9.60 -2.21
N ALA A 120 15.03 -9.57 -2.30
CA ALA A 120 14.23 -10.63 -2.88
C ALA A 120 13.61 -10.13 -4.19
N THR A 121 14.09 -10.66 -5.32
CA THR A 121 13.66 -10.24 -6.66
C THR A 121 13.82 -11.39 -7.67
N HIS A 122 13.66 -11.10 -8.96
CA HIS A 122 13.77 -12.08 -10.04
C HIS A 122 15.17 -12.68 -10.15
N ASP A 123 15.24 -13.96 -10.54
CA ASP A 123 16.46 -14.75 -10.65
C ASP A 123 17.53 -14.10 -11.55
N THR A 124 17.12 -13.35 -12.57
CA THR A 124 18.00 -12.65 -13.51
C THR A 124 18.87 -11.57 -12.87
N PHE A 125 18.49 -11.06 -11.69
CA PHE A 125 19.25 -10.03 -10.97
C PHE A 125 20.12 -10.59 -9.84
N ALA A 126 20.21 -11.92 -9.69
CA ALA A 126 20.92 -12.55 -8.59
C ALA A 126 22.40 -12.13 -8.52
N ASP A 127 23.11 -12.16 -9.65
CA ASP A 127 24.52 -11.78 -9.71
C ASP A 127 24.72 -10.28 -9.48
N PHE A 128 23.77 -9.45 -9.93
CA PHE A 128 23.81 -8.01 -9.73
C PHE A 128 23.67 -7.63 -8.24
N VAL A 129 22.76 -8.30 -7.52
CA VAL A 129 22.58 -8.13 -6.08
C VAL A 129 23.81 -8.63 -5.31
N ARG A 130 24.25 -9.88 -5.58
CA ARG A 130 25.39 -10.49 -4.87
C ARG A 130 26.70 -9.76 -5.12
N GLY A 131 26.91 -9.26 -6.34
CA GLY A 131 28.07 -8.43 -6.69
C GLY A 131 28.16 -7.13 -5.87
N SER A 132 27.06 -6.71 -5.25
CA SER A 132 27.02 -5.54 -4.36
C SER A 132 27.24 -5.88 -2.87
N GLY A 133 27.49 -7.16 -2.54
CA GLY A 133 27.69 -7.62 -1.16
C GLY A 133 26.40 -7.83 -0.36
N LEU A 134 25.24 -7.73 -1.01
CA LEU A 134 23.92 -7.97 -0.42
C LEU A 134 23.49 -9.41 -0.60
N GLU A 135 22.65 -9.90 0.31
CA GLU A 135 22.06 -11.23 0.17
C GLU A 135 20.92 -11.24 -0.85
N PHE A 136 20.69 -12.41 -1.45
CA PHE A 136 19.68 -12.59 -2.48
C PHE A 136 18.66 -13.68 -2.11
N TYR A 137 17.41 -13.53 -2.54
CA TYR A 137 16.44 -14.61 -2.56
C TYR A 137 15.58 -14.57 -3.84
N PRO A 138 15.49 -15.68 -4.59
CA PRO A 138 14.70 -15.72 -5.81
C PRO A 138 13.21 -15.78 -5.49
N ILE A 139 12.44 -14.79 -5.93
CA ILE A 139 10.96 -14.83 -5.82
C ILE A 139 10.31 -15.52 -7.05
N GLY A 140 11.08 -15.79 -8.10
CA GLY A 140 10.59 -16.31 -9.37
C GLY A 140 9.92 -15.23 -10.24
N GLY A 141 9.32 -15.69 -11.35
CA GLY A 141 8.80 -14.80 -12.39
C GLY A 141 9.92 -14.23 -13.28
N ASP A 142 9.57 -13.89 -14.52
CA ASP A 142 10.49 -13.27 -15.46
C ASP A 142 10.05 -11.81 -15.72
N PRO A 143 10.90 -10.80 -15.41
CA PRO A 143 10.56 -9.41 -15.63
C PRO A 143 10.35 -9.08 -17.11
N ALA A 144 11.01 -9.78 -18.03
CA ALA A 144 10.81 -9.60 -19.46
C ALA A 144 9.41 -10.07 -19.89
N GLU A 145 8.93 -11.20 -19.37
CA GLU A 145 7.56 -11.68 -19.63
C GLU A 145 6.50 -10.73 -19.05
N LEU A 146 6.75 -10.16 -17.87
CA LEU A 146 5.89 -9.15 -17.23
C LEU A 146 5.83 -7.85 -18.04
N MET A 147 6.97 -7.33 -18.50
CA MET A 147 7.04 -6.11 -19.31
C MET A 147 6.43 -6.31 -20.71
N ALA A 148 6.75 -7.42 -21.38
CA ALA A 148 6.21 -7.73 -22.70
C ALA A 148 4.67 -7.78 -22.70
N TYR A 149 4.07 -8.23 -21.59
CA TYR A 149 2.61 -8.21 -21.44
C TYR A 149 2.04 -6.80 -21.31
N MET A 150 2.65 -5.94 -20.47
CA MET A 150 2.20 -4.56 -20.27
C MET A 150 2.29 -3.75 -21.57
N VAL A 151 3.33 -3.99 -22.38
CA VAL A 151 3.46 -3.38 -23.72
C VAL A 151 2.38 -3.88 -24.68
N LYS A 152 2.06 -5.19 -24.65
CA LYS A 152 1.00 -5.76 -25.50
C LYS A 152 -0.41 -5.35 -25.07
N ASN A 153 -0.60 -4.95 -23.82
CA ASN A 153 -1.90 -4.58 -23.24
C ASN A 153 -1.79 -3.28 -22.43
N PRO A 154 -1.62 -2.12 -23.11
CA PRO A 154 -1.44 -0.83 -22.45
C PRO A 154 -2.72 -0.33 -21.75
N GLY A 155 -3.88 -0.89 -22.10
CA GLY A 155 -5.15 -0.59 -21.46
C GLY A 155 -5.38 -1.43 -20.21
N LEU A 156 -6.25 -0.94 -19.32
CA LEU A 156 -6.77 -1.72 -18.21
C LEU A 156 -7.34 -3.04 -18.77
N ILE A 157 -8.28 -3.06 -19.70
CA ILE A 157 -8.94 -4.31 -20.14
C ILE A 157 -8.05 -5.10 -21.12
N PRO A 158 -7.75 -6.40 -20.86
CA PRO A 158 -6.97 -7.23 -21.79
C PRO A 158 -7.70 -7.37 -23.14
N GLN A 159 -6.96 -7.41 -24.25
CA GLN A 159 -7.57 -7.62 -25.56
C GLN A 159 -8.17 -9.03 -25.66
N MET A 160 -9.26 -9.19 -26.43
CA MET A 160 -9.98 -10.48 -26.57
C MET A 160 -9.08 -11.64 -27.06
N ARG A 161 -8.01 -11.33 -27.82
CA ARG A 161 -7.00 -12.29 -28.26
C ARG A 161 -6.19 -12.88 -27.08
N THR A 162 -5.84 -12.05 -26.11
CA THR A 162 -5.09 -12.43 -24.90
C THR A 162 -5.87 -13.38 -23.97
N LEU A 163 -7.20 -13.31 -23.98
CA LEU A 163 -8.07 -14.25 -23.26
C LEU A 163 -8.09 -15.64 -23.93
N ARG A 164 -8.01 -15.69 -25.26
CA ARG A 164 -8.08 -16.94 -26.05
C ARG A 164 -6.78 -17.76 -25.96
N ASP A 165 -5.64 -17.11 -25.75
CA ASP A 165 -4.31 -17.76 -25.74
C ASP A 165 -3.91 -18.33 -24.36
N GLY A 166 -4.80 -18.30 -23.36
CA GLY A 166 -4.54 -18.83 -22.02
C GLY A 166 -3.48 -18.06 -21.22
N GLU A 167 -3.02 -16.91 -21.71
CA GLU A 167 -1.99 -16.09 -21.06
C GLU A 167 -2.39 -15.62 -19.67
N VAL A 168 -3.68 -15.40 -19.42
CA VAL A 168 -4.19 -14.99 -18.09
C VAL A 168 -3.91 -16.07 -17.05
N LYS A 169 -4.13 -17.35 -17.37
CA LYS A 169 -3.89 -18.47 -16.46
C LYS A 169 -2.40 -18.65 -16.17
N LYS A 170 -1.54 -18.55 -17.19
CA LYS A 170 -0.08 -18.58 -17.01
C LYS A 170 0.40 -17.47 -16.06
N LYS A 171 -0.15 -16.26 -16.19
CA LYS A 171 0.18 -15.12 -15.32
C LYS A 171 -0.31 -15.29 -13.89
N GLN A 172 -1.50 -15.84 -13.68
CA GLN A 172 -1.99 -16.15 -12.34
C GLN A 172 -1.05 -17.14 -11.62
N VAL A 173 -0.53 -18.14 -12.34
CA VAL A 173 0.47 -19.09 -11.81
C VAL A 173 1.78 -18.37 -11.48
N MET A 174 2.26 -17.48 -12.36
CA MET A 174 3.46 -16.68 -12.10
C MET A 174 3.30 -15.80 -10.86
N VAL A 175 2.17 -15.09 -10.72
CA VAL A 175 1.88 -14.26 -9.55
C VAL A 175 1.80 -15.10 -8.28
N ALA A 176 1.15 -16.27 -8.32
CA ALA A 176 1.12 -17.17 -7.18
C ALA A 176 2.52 -17.65 -6.77
N LYS A 177 3.39 -17.96 -7.74
CA LYS A 177 4.80 -18.29 -7.50
C LYS A 177 5.55 -17.11 -6.85
N MET A 178 5.34 -15.89 -7.33
CA MET A 178 5.97 -14.68 -6.75
C MET A 178 5.48 -14.41 -5.33
N LEU A 179 4.19 -14.59 -5.04
CA LEU A 179 3.63 -14.43 -3.68
C LEU A 179 4.24 -15.46 -2.71
N ASP A 180 4.36 -16.73 -3.13
CA ASP A 180 5.02 -17.77 -2.34
C ASP A 180 6.53 -17.49 -2.16
N GLY A 181 7.21 -17.04 -3.21
CA GLY A 181 8.62 -16.62 -3.16
C GLY A 181 8.84 -15.43 -2.21
N CYS A 182 7.97 -14.43 -2.26
CA CYS A 182 8.00 -13.30 -1.31
C CYS A 182 7.80 -13.79 0.13
N TRP A 183 6.80 -14.66 0.38
CA TRP A 183 6.60 -15.23 1.72
C TRP A 183 7.82 -15.98 2.24
N LYS A 184 8.38 -16.87 1.41
CA LYS A 184 9.54 -17.68 1.78
C LYS A 184 10.80 -16.85 1.94
N SER A 185 10.97 -15.76 1.20
CA SER A 185 12.10 -14.84 1.38
C SER A 185 12.19 -14.26 2.79
N CYS A 186 11.06 -14.23 3.52
CA CYS A 186 10.97 -13.76 4.90
C CYS A 186 11.48 -14.79 5.92
N LEU A 187 11.44 -16.08 5.58
CA LEU A 187 11.64 -17.23 6.48
C LEU A 187 12.86 -18.07 6.13
N ASP A 188 13.04 -18.37 4.85
CA ASP A 188 14.03 -19.32 4.34
C ASP A 188 15.38 -18.64 4.06
N ASP A 189 16.41 -19.46 3.90
CA ASP A 189 17.76 -19.00 3.54
C ASP A 189 17.92 -18.89 2.02
N ASP A 190 19.00 -18.23 1.55
CA ASP A 190 19.31 -18.22 0.12
C ASP A 190 19.52 -19.67 -0.35
N PRO A 191 18.72 -20.18 -1.31
CA PRO A 191 18.81 -21.56 -1.78
C PRO A 191 20.17 -21.89 -2.41
N LEU A 192 20.97 -20.90 -2.80
CA LEU A 192 22.30 -21.06 -3.39
C LEU A 192 23.46 -20.74 -2.43
N CYS A 193 23.24 -20.42 -1.13
CA CYS A 193 24.36 -20.42 -0.17
C CYS A 193 24.78 -21.88 0.10
N THR A 194 25.51 -22.48 -0.86
CA THR A 194 26.25 -23.73 -0.65
C THR A 194 27.41 -23.45 0.30
N TYR A 195 27.49 -24.25 1.36
CA TYR A 195 28.43 -24.14 2.47
C TYR A 195 29.94 -24.22 2.11
N SER A 196 30.33 -24.24 0.83
CA SER A 196 31.68 -24.60 0.38
C SER A 196 32.52 -23.48 -0.26
N LEU A 197 32.00 -22.25 -0.43
CA LEU A 197 32.76 -21.15 -1.06
C LEU A 197 33.08 -19.96 -0.14
N CYS A 198 32.68 -20.02 1.14
CA CYS A 198 32.96 -18.95 2.11
C CYS A 198 33.98 -19.42 3.17
N SER A 199 35.24 -19.63 2.77
CA SER A 199 36.36 -19.74 3.70
C SER A 199 36.96 -18.38 4.11
N GLY A 200 36.32 -17.25 3.78
CA GLY A 200 36.85 -15.90 4.07
C GLY A 200 35.85 -14.83 4.48
N THR A 201 34.55 -14.98 4.24
CA THR A 201 33.57 -13.91 4.53
C THR A 201 32.22 -14.50 4.98
N ARG A 202 31.71 -13.94 6.08
CA ARG A 202 30.49 -14.30 6.82
C ARG A 202 29.28 -14.45 5.87
N CYS A 203 28.70 -15.65 5.70
CA CYS A 203 27.33 -15.84 5.17
C CYS A 203 26.38 -15.88 6.39
N PRO A 204 25.51 -14.88 6.65
CA PRO A 204 24.53 -14.87 7.74
C PRO A 204 23.08 -15.08 7.25
N CYS A 205 22.24 -15.73 8.04
CA CYS A 205 20.85 -16.10 7.72
C CYS A 205 19.89 -15.52 8.80
N SER A 206 18.78 -14.89 8.33
CA SER A 206 17.43 -14.39 8.80
C SER A 206 17.20 -13.73 10.20
N PRO A 207 16.00 -13.13 10.58
CA PRO A 207 14.74 -12.75 9.87
C PRO A 207 14.31 -11.24 10.01
N ASN A 208 13.22 -10.84 9.31
CA ASN A 208 13.08 -9.52 8.64
C ASN A 208 11.88 -8.57 8.98
N VAL A 209 11.93 -7.31 8.50
CA VAL A 209 10.84 -6.27 8.45
C VAL A 209 10.40 -6.00 6.98
N HIS A 210 9.14 -5.60 6.70
CA HIS A 210 8.50 -5.62 5.35
C HIS A 210 7.84 -4.29 4.89
N TYR A 211 7.85 -4.03 3.57
CA TYR A 211 7.05 -3.05 2.83
C TYR A 211 6.44 -3.67 1.56
N ALA A 212 5.25 -3.24 1.12
CA ALA A 212 4.40 -3.95 0.15
C ALA A 212 3.98 -3.12 -1.09
N LEU A 213 3.67 -3.87 -2.17
CA LEU A 213 3.38 -3.47 -3.56
C LEU A 213 1.94 -3.01 -3.82
N ASP A 214 1.78 -2.08 -4.77
CA ASP A 214 0.51 -1.59 -5.31
C ASP A 214 0.17 -2.27 -6.66
N LYS A 215 -0.97 -2.99 -6.71
CA LYS A 215 -1.81 -3.39 -7.88
C LYS A 215 -2.75 -4.55 -7.53
N TYR A 216 -3.81 -4.27 -6.75
CA TYR A 216 -4.69 -5.32 -6.20
C TYR A 216 -5.89 -5.72 -7.09
N CYS A 217 -6.55 -4.77 -7.77
CA CYS A 217 -7.90 -4.94 -8.34
C CYS A 217 -8.09 -6.13 -9.31
N ARG A 218 -7.06 -6.59 -10.00
CA ARG A 218 -7.15 -7.66 -11.03
C ARG A 218 -6.70 -9.03 -10.56
N LEU A 219 -6.00 -9.08 -9.42
CA LEU A 219 -5.37 -10.27 -8.86
C LEU A 219 -6.00 -10.68 -7.53
N GLY A 220 -7.03 -9.97 -7.05
CA GLY A 220 -7.64 -10.19 -5.74
C GLY A 220 -8.00 -11.64 -5.44
N HIS A 221 -8.49 -12.42 -6.41
CA HIS A 221 -8.78 -13.85 -6.22
C HIS A 221 -7.53 -14.73 -6.07
N VAL A 222 -6.43 -14.43 -6.78
CA VAL A 222 -5.15 -15.13 -6.63
C VAL A 222 -4.53 -14.77 -5.29
N ILE A 223 -4.54 -13.48 -4.95
CA ILE A 223 -4.00 -12.97 -3.69
C ILE A 223 -4.78 -13.55 -2.51
N ASN A 224 -6.11 -13.53 -2.54
CA ASN A 224 -6.93 -14.10 -1.47
C ASN A 224 -6.77 -15.61 -1.33
N ARG A 225 -6.65 -16.37 -2.43
CA ARG A 225 -6.35 -17.80 -2.36
C ARG A 225 -5.00 -18.07 -1.70
N TRP A 226 -3.99 -17.27 -2.03
CA TRP A 226 -2.69 -17.36 -1.38
C TRP A 226 -2.77 -16.94 0.10
N ARG A 227 -3.48 -15.85 0.43
CA ARG A 227 -3.72 -15.42 1.82
C ARG A 227 -4.39 -16.52 2.65
N GLU A 228 -5.40 -17.18 2.12
CA GLU A 228 -6.05 -18.34 2.75
C GLU A 228 -5.06 -19.49 2.99
N SER A 229 -4.15 -19.76 2.04
CA SER A 229 -3.13 -20.79 2.18
C SER A 229 -2.12 -20.53 3.32
N ILE A 230 -1.91 -19.25 3.66
CA ILE A 230 -1.11 -18.83 4.83
C ILE A 230 -1.99 -18.36 6.01
N ASN A 231 -3.27 -18.69 5.98
CA ASN A 231 -4.27 -18.45 7.02
C ASN A 231 -4.46 -16.98 7.43
N LEU A 232 -4.38 -16.09 6.44
CA LEU A 232 -4.77 -14.69 6.52
C LEU A 232 -6.19 -14.47 6.00
N ASP A 233 -6.92 -13.56 6.63
CA ASP A 233 -8.28 -13.20 6.23
C ASP A 233 -8.26 -12.59 4.81
N PRO A 234 -9.23 -12.87 3.93
CA PRO A 234 -9.26 -12.30 2.59
C PRO A 234 -9.50 -10.78 2.64
N VAL A 235 -8.84 -10.02 1.76
CA VAL A 235 -9.05 -8.58 1.59
C VAL A 235 -10.09 -8.34 0.48
N PRO A 236 -11.12 -7.52 0.73
CA PRO A 236 -12.11 -7.18 -0.30
C PRO A 236 -11.48 -6.53 -1.53
N ASN A 237 -12.02 -6.83 -2.72
CA ASN A 237 -11.45 -6.36 -3.99
C ASN A 237 -11.40 -4.82 -4.11
N MET A 238 -12.35 -4.12 -3.47
CA MET A 238 -12.43 -2.66 -3.48
C MET A 238 -11.46 -2.00 -2.48
N GLU A 239 -11.08 -2.70 -1.41
CA GLU A 239 -10.20 -2.15 -0.37
C GLU A 239 -8.72 -2.34 -0.70
N GLY A 240 -8.39 -3.43 -1.41
CA GLY A 240 -6.99 -3.82 -1.58
C GLY A 240 -6.07 -2.79 -2.26
N PRO A 241 -6.49 -2.01 -3.28
CA PRO A 241 -5.64 -0.96 -3.87
C PRO A 241 -5.31 0.16 -2.89
N SER A 242 -6.25 0.50 -2.00
CA SER A 242 -6.10 1.57 -1.01
C SER A 242 -5.63 1.03 0.34
N LEU A 243 -5.15 -0.22 0.41
CA LEU A 243 -4.84 -0.84 1.70
C LEU A 243 -3.66 -0.17 2.40
N ALA A 244 -2.65 0.29 1.65
CA ALA A 244 -1.52 1.03 2.22
C ALA A 244 -1.98 2.35 2.86
N GLU A 245 -2.88 3.07 2.18
CA GLU A 245 -3.49 4.31 2.65
C GLU A 245 -4.43 4.07 3.84
N ALA A 246 -5.36 3.12 3.72
CA ALA A 246 -6.34 2.78 4.75
C ALA A 246 -5.69 2.33 6.07
N LEU A 247 -4.52 1.69 5.98
CA LEU A 247 -3.75 1.24 7.14
C LEU A 247 -2.69 2.25 7.60
N ASN A 248 -2.59 3.41 6.95
CA ASN A 248 -1.53 4.40 7.17
C ASN A 248 -0.13 3.75 7.20
N VAL A 249 0.15 2.86 6.25
CA VAL A 249 1.46 2.22 6.14
C VAL A 249 2.49 3.31 5.83
N PRO A 250 3.56 3.45 6.64
CA PRO A 250 4.60 4.41 6.35
C PRO A 250 5.12 4.26 4.93
N PHE A 251 5.25 5.37 4.20
CA PHE A 251 5.61 5.33 2.79
C PHE A 251 6.69 6.35 2.51
N THR A 252 7.67 6.01 1.66
CA THR A 252 8.72 6.94 1.27
C THR A 252 8.86 6.95 -0.23
N TYR A 253 8.52 8.10 -0.83
CA TYR A 253 8.70 8.33 -2.25
C TYR A 253 10.17 8.66 -2.55
N CYS A 254 10.75 7.88 -3.46
CA CYS A 254 12.15 7.97 -3.85
C CYS A 254 12.33 8.87 -5.07
N TRP A 255 11.85 10.11 -4.98
CA TRP A 255 12.06 11.15 -6.00
C TRP A 255 12.60 12.43 -5.39
N SER A 256 13.21 13.28 -6.21
CA SER A 256 13.77 14.56 -5.77
C SER A 256 12.68 15.58 -5.43
N PRO A 257 12.67 16.16 -4.21
CA PRO A 257 11.82 17.29 -3.87
C PRO A 257 12.12 18.54 -4.70
N ALA A 258 13.33 18.67 -5.28
CA ALA A 258 13.64 19.75 -6.21
C ALA A 258 12.84 19.68 -7.52
N LEU A 259 12.41 18.47 -7.92
CA LEU A 259 11.54 18.27 -9.08
C LEU A 259 10.05 18.28 -8.67
N ILE A 260 9.72 17.56 -7.59
CA ILE A 260 8.34 17.41 -7.10
C ILE A 260 8.34 17.58 -5.58
N PRO A 261 7.97 18.77 -5.06
CA PRO A 261 7.95 19.01 -3.63
C PRO A 261 6.86 18.18 -2.95
N LYS A 262 6.99 17.96 -1.63
CA LYS A 262 5.96 17.31 -0.82
C LYS A 262 4.72 18.20 -0.75
N PRO A 263 3.54 17.70 -1.15
CA PRO A 263 2.28 18.42 -0.93
C PRO A 263 2.03 18.65 0.57
N GLN A 264 1.48 19.81 0.93
CA GLN A 264 1.28 20.20 2.34
C GLN A 264 0.18 19.38 3.04
N ASP A 265 -0.76 18.84 2.27
CA ASP A 265 -1.86 18.00 2.72
C ASP A 265 -1.43 16.53 2.97
N TRP A 266 -0.18 16.17 2.69
CA TRP A 266 0.30 14.81 2.91
C TRP A 266 0.59 14.52 4.38
N PRO A 267 0.11 13.39 4.92
CA PRO A 267 0.32 13.03 6.32
C PRO A 267 1.79 12.79 6.65
N SER A 268 2.13 12.84 7.94
CA SER A 268 3.50 12.74 8.44
C SER A 268 4.16 11.37 8.25
N HIS A 269 3.38 10.31 8.01
CA HIS A 269 3.90 8.97 7.72
C HIS A 269 4.31 8.78 6.25
N ILE A 270 4.09 9.80 5.40
CA ILE A 270 4.50 9.80 3.99
C ILE A 270 5.65 10.77 3.82
N ASP A 271 6.79 10.25 3.40
CA ASP A 271 8.04 10.99 3.22
C ASP A 271 8.45 11.06 1.75
N ILE A 272 9.26 12.06 1.42
CA ILE A 272 9.95 12.18 0.13
C ILE A 272 11.43 12.32 0.45
N CYS A 273 12.24 11.36 0.03
CA CYS A 273 13.64 11.29 0.46
C CYS A 273 14.64 11.88 -0.55
N GLY A 274 14.27 11.99 -1.82
CA GLY A 274 15.23 12.19 -2.91
C GLY A 274 15.38 10.94 -3.78
N PHE A 275 15.99 11.08 -4.95
CA PHE A 275 16.31 9.90 -5.77
C PHE A 275 17.44 9.07 -5.11
N LEU A 276 17.31 7.75 -5.17
CA LEU A 276 18.35 6.82 -4.69
C LEU A 276 19.43 6.64 -5.76
N ILE A 277 20.19 7.70 -6.03
CA ILE A 277 21.25 7.73 -7.04
C ILE A 277 22.51 7.09 -6.45
N ARG A 278 23.17 6.23 -7.24
CA ARG A 278 24.49 5.67 -6.90
C ARG A 278 25.60 6.56 -7.46
N ASP A 279 26.77 6.49 -6.86
CA ASP A 279 27.99 7.02 -7.44
C ASP A 279 28.21 6.52 -8.87
N THR A 280 28.81 7.39 -9.68
CA THR A 280 29.14 7.07 -11.07
C THR A 280 30.19 5.95 -11.09
N PRO A 281 29.93 4.80 -11.73
CA PRO A 281 30.89 3.71 -11.76
C PRO A 281 32.11 4.11 -12.60
N THR A 282 33.28 3.57 -12.25
CA THR A 282 34.46 3.63 -13.12
C THR A 282 34.14 2.88 -14.42
N TYR A 283 34.17 3.58 -15.55
CA TYR A 283 33.88 3.04 -16.86
C TYR A 283 34.98 3.44 -17.83
N TYR A 284 35.46 2.47 -18.60
CA TYR A 284 36.46 2.68 -19.65
C TYR A 284 35.74 2.60 -21.00
N PRO A 285 35.48 3.75 -21.66
CA PRO A 285 34.76 3.75 -22.93
C PRO A 285 35.57 3.04 -24.02
N PRO A 286 34.90 2.37 -24.97
CA PRO A 286 35.53 1.92 -26.20
C PRO A 286 36.24 3.07 -26.93
N VAL A 287 37.37 2.77 -27.56
CA VAL A 287 38.24 3.78 -28.23
C VAL A 287 37.49 4.57 -29.30
N ASP A 288 36.56 3.93 -30.01
CA ASP A 288 35.71 4.54 -31.01
C ASP A 288 34.67 5.51 -30.41
N LEU A 289 34.08 5.17 -29.25
CA LEU A 289 33.21 6.09 -28.50
C LEU A 289 33.98 7.31 -28.01
N GLU A 290 35.18 7.10 -27.46
CA GLU A 290 36.03 8.19 -27.00
C GLU A 290 36.42 9.14 -28.15
N LYS A 291 36.84 8.57 -29.29
CA LYS A 291 37.13 9.35 -30.51
C LYS A 291 35.91 10.14 -30.99
N PHE A 292 34.72 9.53 -30.97
CA PHE A 292 33.49 10.21 -31.37
C PHE A 292 33.15 11.38 -30.44
N LEU A 293 33.29 11.20 -29.13
CA LEU A 293 33.06 12.28 -28.15
C LEU A 293 34.04 13.44 -28.37
N GLN A 294 35.31 13.15 -28.67
CA GLN A 294 36.36 14.15 -28.89
C GLN A 294 36.30 14.86 -30.26
N SER A 295 35.60 14.30 -31.25
CA SER A 295 35.65 14.81 -32.63
C SER A 295 34.75 16.02 -32.93
N GLY A 296 34.07 16.59 -31.93
CA GLY A 296 33.19 17.76 -32.13
C GLY A 296 32.33 18.12 -30.92
N GLU A 297 31.22 18.81 -31.18
CA GLU A 297 30.28 19.31 -30.15
C GLU A 297 29.55 18.19 -29.39
N PRO A 298 29.28 18.32 -28.07
CA PRO A 298 28.64 17.27 -27.28
C PRO A 298 27.34 16.73 -27.91
N PRO A 299 27.25 15.41 -28.20
CA PRO A 299 26.10 14.83 -28.89
C PRO A 299 24.85 14.79 -28.01
N VAL A 300 23.69 14.56 -28.62
CA VAL A 300 22.43 14.23 -27.94
C VAL A 300 22.33 12.70 -27.76
N TYR A 301 22.02 12.23 -26.56
CA TYR A 301 21.74 10.81 -26.34
C TYR A 301 20.29 10.48 -26.68
N ILE A 302 20.03 9.34 -27.34
CA ILE A 302 18.69 8.85 -27.67
C ILE A 302 18.55 7.38 -27.25
N GLY A 303 17.69 7.13 -26.26
CA GLY A 303 17.55 5.84 -25.57
C GLY A 303 16.15 5.61 -24.95
N PHE A 304 15.38 4.65 -25.45
CA PHE A 304 14.03 4.33 -24.98
C PHE A 304 14.03 3.10 -24.07
N GLY A 305 15.20 2.58 -23.69
CA GLY A 305 15.33 1.39 -22.84
C GLY A 305 14.83 0.11 -23.54
N SER A 306 14.52 -0.92 -22.74
CA SER A 306 14.09 -2.25 -23.20
C SER A 306 12.61 -2.29 -23.64
N ILE A 307 12.16 -1.29 -24.41
CA ILE A 307 10.78 -1.23 -24.89
C ILE A 307 10.64 -2.04 -26.18
N VAL A 308 9.61 -2.89 -26.24
CA VAL A 308 9.25 -3.62 -27.45
C VAL A 308 8.44 -2.71 -28.38
N VAL A 309 9.03 -2.32 -29.50
CA VAL A 309 8.40 -1.43 -30.48
C VAL A 309 7.84 -2.25 -31.64
N SER A 310 6.62 -1.94 -32.10
CA SER A 310 5.95 -2.68 -33.18
C SER A 310 6.59 -2.50 -34.55
N ASN A 311 7.20 -1.34 -34.81
CA ASN A 311 7.94 -1.06 -36.04
C ASN A 311 9.25 -0.31 -35.72
N PRO A 312 10.32 -1.04 -35.32
CA PRO A 312 11.59 -0.43 -34.95
C PRO A 312 12.28 0.30 -36.11
N GLN A 313 12.05 -0.13 -37.37
CA GLN A 313 12.60 0.53 -38.55
C GLN A 313 12.00 1.93 -38.77
N LYS A 314 10.68 2.08 -38.58
CA LYS A 314 10.04 3.40 -38.65
C LYS A 314 10.58 4.33 -37.56
N LEU A 315 10.77 3.80 -36.35
CA LEU A 315 11.30 4.58 -35.23
C LEU A 315 12.73 5.06 -35.51
N ILE A 316 13.63 4.17 -35.93
CA ILE A 316 15.02 4.57 -36.23
C ILE A 316 15.06 5.59 -37.36
N ASN A 317 14.30 5.40 -38.44
CA ASN A 317 14.24 6.37 -39.54
C ASN A 317 13.74 7.75 -39.06
N THR A 318 12.74 7.77 -38.16
CA THR A 318 12.21 9.02 -37.59
C THR A 318 13.28 9.73 -36.75
N VAL A 319 14.03 8.98 -35.93
CA VAL A 319 15.11 9.50 -35.10
C VAL A 319 16.24 10.06 -35.96
N LEU A 320 16.71 9.33 -36.97
CA LEU A 320 17.80 9.77 -37.85
C LEU A 320 17.44 11.06 -38.60
N LEU A 321 16.23 11.13 -39.14
CA LEU A 321 15.75 12.33 -39.83
C LEU A 321 15.61 13.52 -38.87
N ALA A 322 15.15 13.30 -37.63
CA ALA A 322 15.01 14.37 -36.64
C ALA A 322 16.37 14.90 -36.18
N VAL A 323 17.36 14.02 -36.00
CA VAL A 323 18.75 14.39 -35.69
C VAL A 323 19.36 15.22 -36.82
N ALA A 324 19.16 14.78 -38.07
CA ALA A 324 19.62 15.51 -39.25
C ALA A 324 18.93 16.89 -39.36
N GLN A 325 17.63 16.96 -39.11
CA GLN A 325 16.87 18.21 -39.14
C GLN A 325 17.29 19.20 -38.04
N ALA A 326 17.54 18.71 -36.82
CA ALA A 326 18.04 19.53 -35.72
C ALA A 326 19.52 19.93 -35.89
N GLY A 327 20.25 19.31 -36.83
CA GLY A 327 21.65 19.61 -37.12
C GLY A 327 22.62 19.22 -36.00
N VAL A 328 22.33 18.15 -35.26
CA VAL A 328 23.11 17.73 -34.09
C VAL A 328 23.85 16.40 -34.29
N ARG A 329 24.89 16.17 -33.50
CA ARG A 329 25.48 14.83 -33.34
C ARG A 329 24.65 14.01 -32.36
N ALA A 330 24.56 12.70 -32.55
CA ALA A 330 23.75 11.82 -31.69
C ALA A 330 24.46 10.52 -31.29
N ILE A 331 24.21 10.09 -30.06
CA ILE A 331 24.51 8.73 -29.58
C ILE A 331 23.18 7.99 -29.46
N ILE A 332 23.01 6.90 -30.21
CA ILE A 332 21.76 6.14 -30.27
C ILE A 332 21.95 4.77 -29.64
N SER A 333 21.15 4.44 -28.63
CA SER A 333 21.16 3.13 -27.99
C SER A 333 20.50 2.06 -28.88
N LYS A 334 21.14 0.90 -29.05
CA LYS A 334 20.62 -0.22 -29.88
C LYS A 334 19.43 -1.01 -29.28
N GLY A 335 18.99 -0.67 -28.06
CA GLY A 335 18.16 -1.53 -27.19
C GLY A 335 16.74 -1.92 -27.65
N TRP A 336 16.18 -1.34 -28.71
CA TRP A 336 14.77 -1.54 -29.11
C TRP A 336 14.56 -2.36 -30.40
N GLY A 337 15.58 -3.15 -30.79
CA GLY A 337 15.49 -4.07 -31.93
C GLY A 337 16.81 -4.41 -32.62
N ASN A 338 17.96 -3.95 -32.09
CA ASN A 338 19.28 -4.10 -32.72
C ASN A 338 19.35 -3.56 -34.17
N ILE A 339 18.41 -2.69 -34.54
CA ILE A 339 18.36 -2.07 -35.86
C ILE A 339 19.23 -0.80 -35.83
N VAL A 340 20.24 -0.77 -36.67
CA VAL A 340 21.08 0.39 -36.92
C VAL A 340 20.73 1.00 -38.27
N GLY A 341 20.83 2.33 -38.38
CA GLY A 341 20.74 3.02 -39.66
C GLY A 341 22.02 2.88 -40.48
N PRO A 342 22.07 3.52 -41.67
CA PRO A 342 23.30 3.62 -42.43
C PRO A 342 24.41 4.32 -41.61
N PRO A 343 25.70 4.06 -41.91
CA PRO A 343 26.80 4.76 -41.28
C PRO A 343 26.71 6.27 -41.52
N ASP A 344 26.86 7.06 -40.45
CA ASP A 344 26.83 8.53 -40.49
C ASP A 344 27.91 9.04 -39.51
N PRO A 345 28.82 9.94 -39.92
CA PRO A 345 29.88 10.47 -39.05
C PRO A 345 29.35 11.24 -37.83
N ASN A 346 28.11 11.71 -37.85
CA ASN A 346 27.46 12.41 -36.74
C ASN A 346 26.68 11.48 -35.80
N ILE A 347 26.66 10.17 -36.07
CA ILE A 347 25.86 9.21 -35.31
C ILE A 347 26.72 8.06 -34.81
N TYR A 348 26.69 7.84 -33.50
CA TYR A 348 27.34 6.69 -32.87
C TYR A 348 26.29 5.75 -32.26
N TYR A 349 26.34 4.47 -32.62
CA TYR A 349 25.43 3.45 -32.09
C TYR A 349 26.05 2.73 -30.89
N ILE A 350 25.48 2.93 -29.71
CA ILE A 350 26.00 2.39 -28.46
C ILE A 350 25.17 1.20 -27.97
N GLU A 351 25.86 0.26 -27.31
CA GLU A 351 25.23 -0.85 -26.59
C GLU A 351 25.06 -0.47 -25.11
N ASP A 352 25.45 -1.34 -24.17
CA ASP A 352 25.31 -1.05 -22.75
C ASP A 352 26.40 -0.07 -22.28
N CYS A 353 25.96 1.04 -21.70
CA CYS A 353 26.83 2.08 -21.16
C CYS A 353 26.18 2.69 -19.91
N PRO A 354 26.90 2.85 -18.79
CA PRO A 354 26.35 3.49 -17.60
C PRO A 354 25.89 4.91 -17.89
N HIS A 355 24.58 5.17 -17.75
CA HIS A 355 24.01 6.49 -17.99
C HIS A 355 24.63 7.56 -17.09
N GLU A 356 25.00 7.20 -15.85
CA GLU A 356 25.65 8.10 -14.91
C GLU A 356 26.98 8.64 -15.45
N TRP A 357 27.69 7.85 -16.27
CA TRP A 357 28.91 8.27 -16.96
C TRP A 357 28.55 9.01 -18.26
N LEU A 358 27.77 8.37 -19.14
CA LEU A 358 27.48 8.88 -20.48
C LEU A 358 26.82 10.26 -20.46
N PHE A 359 25.88 10.50 -19.54
CA PHE A 359 25.13 11.75 -19.48
C PHE A 359 25.98 12.96 -19.08
N GLN A 360 27.22 12.76 -18.62
CA GLN A 360 28.17 13.84 -18.39
C GLN A 360 28.78 14.37 -19.70
N HIS A 361 28.69 13.59 -20.78
CA HIS A 361 29.35 13.86 -22.07
C HIS A 361 28.37 14.27 -23.19
N VAL A 362 27.09 14.49 -22.86
CA VAL A 362 26.03 14.79 -23.83
C VAL A 362 25.40 16.17 -23.57
N SER A 363 24.79 16.76 -24.59
CA SER A 363 24.12 18.06 -24.48
C SER A 363 22.66 17.97 -24.01
N ALA A 364 21.95 16.90 -24.41
CA ALA A 364 20.57 16.62 -24.03
C ALA A 364 20.29 15.11 -24.09
N VAL A 365 19.15 14.69 -23.53
CA VAL A 365 18.75 13.27 -23.45
C VAL A 365 17.33 13.10 -24.02
N VAL A 366 17.17 12.26 -25.04
CA VAL A 366 15.86 11.80 -25.53
C VAL A 366 15.61 10.41 -24.97
N HIS A 367 14.55 10.25 -24.17
CA HIS A 367 14.26 8.96 -23.56
C HIS A 367 12.78 8.72 -23.33
N HIS A 368 12.45 7.52 -22.86
CA HIS A 368 11.08 7.06 -22.70
C HIS A 368 10.35 7.65 -21.47
N GLY A 369 11.04 8.40 -20.60
CA GLY A 369 10.46 8.94 -19.36
C GLY A 369 10.44 8.01 -18.15
N GLY A 370 11.19 6.90 -18.12
CA GLY A 370 11.28 6.08 -16.91
C GLY A 370 11.99 6.81 -15.76
N ALA A 371 11.46 6.66 -14.53
CA ALA A 371 11.91 7.39 -13.34
C ALA A 371 13.43 7.48 -13.18
N GLY A 372 14.14 6.34 -13.26
CA GLY A 372 15.60 6.30 -13.10
C GLY A 372 16.38 7.01 -14.21
N THR A 373 15.88 6.99 -15.45
CA THR A 373 16.55 7.70 -16.57
C THR A 373 16.30 9.21 -16.45
N THR A 374 15.08 9.61 -16.09
CA THR A 374 14.74 11.00 -15.78
C THR A 374 15.62 11.55 -14.65
N ALA A 375 15.72 10.80 -13.55
CA ALA A 375 16.56 11.16 -12.42
C ALA A 375 18.03 11.33 -12.81
N CYS A 376 18.57 10.38 -13.59
CA CYS A 376 19.96 10.44 -14.04
C CYS A 376 20.21 11.67 -14.93
N GLY A 377 19.36 11.92 -15.93
CA GLY A 377 19.48 13.09 -16.82
C GLY A 377 19.49 14.41 -16.05
N LEU A 378 18.49 14.62 -15.19
CA LEU A 378 18.40 15.82 -14.36
C LEU A 378 19.58 15.93 -13.38
N SER A 379 20.01 14.83 -12.76
CA SER A 379 21.16 14.85 -11.84
C SER A 379 22.45 15.31 -12.51
N LYS A 380 22.60 15.06 -13.81
CA LYS A 380 23.75 15.48 -14.62
C LYS A 380 23.52 16.82 -15.36
N SER A 381 22.48 17.56 -15.00
CA SER A 381 22.10 18.84 -15.61
C SER A 381 21.80 18.72 -17.11
N ARG A 382 21.19 17.61 -17.54
CA ARG A 382 20.80 17.40 -18.94
C ARG A 382 19.31 17.66 -19.13
N PRO A 383 18.93 18.63 -19.98
CA PRO A 383 17.55 18.75 -20.44
C PRO A 383 17.10 17.51 -21.20
N SER A 384 15.81 17.18 -21.09
CA SER A 384 15.30 15.91 -21.61
C SER A 384 14.03 16.02 -22.45
N VAL A 385 14.03 15.38 -23.62
CA VAL A 385 12.81 15.10 -24.40
C VAL A 385 12.26 13.75 -23.95
N ILE A 386 11.01 13.74 -23.48
CA ILE A 386 10.35 12.51 -23.02
C ILE A 386 9.33 12.01 -24.05
N VAL A 387 9.52 10.79 -24.51
CA VAL A 387 8.65 10.06 -25.44
C VAL A 387 7.98 8.89 -24.70
N PRO A 388 6.82 9.10 -24.05
CA PRO A 388 6.21 8.06 -23.25
C PRO A 388 5.52 7.00 -24.11
N PHE A 389 5.62 5.75 -23.64
CA PHE A 389 4.98 4.56 -24.19
C PHE A 389 3.87 4.04 -23.26
N PHE A 390 4.10 3.96 -21.95
CA PHE A 390 3.14 3.44 -20.96
C PHE A 390 3.51 3.80 -19.51
N GLY A 391 2.62 3.49 -18.56
CA GLY A 391 2.93 3.56 -17.13
C GLY A 391 3.08 4.98 -16.59
N ASP A 392 4.13 5.19 -15.79
CA ASP A 392 4.49 6.45 -15.13
C ASP A 392 5.20 7.45 -16.05
N GLN A 393 5.58 7.02 -17.25
CA GLN A 393 6.35 7.82 -18.20
C GLN A 393 5.70 9.16 -18.58
N PRO A 394 4.37 9.25 -18.85
CA PRO A 394 3.72 10.54 -19.10
C PRO A 394 3.79 11.48 -17.89
N PHE A 395 3.74 10.94 -16.67
CA PHE A 395 3.82 11.74 -15.44
C PHE A 395 5.20 12.41 -15.36
N TRP A 396 6.29 11.65 -15.48
CA TRP A 396 7.66 12.21 -15.50
C TRP A 396 7.87 13.22 -16.63
N GLY A 397 7.35 12.92 -17.82
CA GLY A 397 7.34 13.84 -18.96
C GLY A 397 6.73 15.20 -18.63
N ASN A 398 5.56 15.19 -17.98
CA ASN A 398 4.89 16.42 -17.57
C ASN A 398 5.65 17.16 -16.46
N MET A 399 6.29 16.44 -15.52
CA MET A 399 7.07 17.08 -14.45
C MET A 399 8.32 17.78 -15.00
N VAL A 400 9.04 17.12 -15.91
CA VAL A 400 10.19 17.73 -16.62
C VAL A 400 9.73 18.97 -17.41
N ALA A 401 8.63 18.86 -18.15
CA ALA A 401 8.10 19.97 -18.94
C ALA A 401 7.69 21.18 -18.06
N ARG A 402 7.00 20.92 -16.95
CA ARG A 402 6.59 21.98 -15.99
C ARG A 402 7.78 22.68 -15.34
N SER A 403 8.89 21.96 -15.16
CA SER A 403 10.12 22.53 -14.61
C SER A 403 10.93 23.36 -15.62
N GLY A 404 10.58 23.33 -16.90
CA GLY A 404 11.33 23.98 -17.99
C GLY A 404 12.55 23.20 -18.49
N ALA A 405 12.91 22.09 -17.82
CA ALA A 405 14.04 21.23 -18.20
C ALA A 405 13.78 20.34 -19.42
N GLY A 406 12.67 20.52 -20.13
CA GLY A 406 12.35 19.83 -21.37
C GLY A 406 11.03 20.28 -21.99
N PRO A 407 10.72 19.87 -23.22
CA PRO A 407 9.45 20.19 -23.87
C PRO A 407 8.30 19.36 -23.26
N ARG A 408 7.06 19.67 -23.65
CA ARG A 408 5.92 18.78 -23.35
C ARG A 408 6.20 17.37 -23.89
N PRO A 409 5.83 16.31 -23.15
CA PRO A 409 6.09 14.95 -23.58
C PRO A 409 5.41 14.66 -24.92
N ILE A 410 6.08 13.86 -25.76
CA ILE A 410 5.60 13.49 -27.10
C ILE A 410 5.17 12.02 -27.06
N PRO A 411 3.88 11.70 -26.86
CA PRO A 411 3.43 10.32 -26.86
C PRO A 411 3.92 9.57 -28.10
N TYR A 412 4.39 8.33 -27.94
CA TYR A 412 4.94 7.54 -29.04
C TYR A 412 3.99 7.46 -30.25
N ALA A 413 2.67 7.40 -30.02
CA ALA A 413 1.65 7.39 -31.07
C ALA A 413 1.63 8.65 -31.95
N SER A 414 2.11 9.78 -31.41
CA SER A 414 2.19 11.08 -32.08
C SER A 414 3.61 11.47 -32.48
N LEU A 415 4.60 10.58 -32.32
CA LEU A 415 6.00 10.88 -32.64
C LEU A 415 6.17 11.11 -34.14
N THR A 416 6.72 12.27 -34.51
CA THR A 416 7.06 12.66 -35.88
C THR A 416 8.49 13.17 -35.94
N VAL A 417 9.02 13.32 -37.15
CA VAL A 417 10.35 13.92 -37.36
C VAL A 417 10.38 15.35 -36.82
N GLN A 418 9.35 16.13 -37.18
CA GLN A 418 9.25 17.54 -36.81
C GLN A 418 9.21 17.74 -35.30
N ASN A 419 8.27 17.08 -34.59
CA ASN A 419 8.12 17.35 -33.16
C ASN A 419 9.30 16.81 -32.33
N LEU A 420 9.99 15.77 -32.80
CA LEU A 420 11.22 15.29 -32.17
C LEU A 420 12.36 16.28 -32.39
N ALA A 421 12.52 16.83 -33.61
CA ALA A 421 13.51 17.86 -33.90
C ALA A 421 13.26 19.14 -33.07
N ASP A 422 12.01 19.64 -33.05
CA ASP A 422 11.60 20.79 -32.24
C ASP A 422 11.88 20.55 -30.74
N GLY A 423 11.63 19.33 -30.26
CA GLY A 423 11.92 18.94 -28.89
C GLY A 423 13.42 18.94 -28.57
N ILE A 424 14.25 18.45 -29.49
CA ILE A 424 15.72 18.47 -29.36
C ILE A 424 16.21 19.92 -29.33
N GLU A 425 15.75 20.75 -30.26
CA GLU A 425 16.10 22.17 -30.33
C GLU A 425 15.71 22.91 -29.04
N PHE A 426 14.51 22.64 -28.49
CA PHE A 426 14.08 23.19 -27.22
C PHE A 426 15.05 22.84 -26.08
N CYS A 427 15.49 21.59 -25.98
CA CYS A 427 16.45 21.16 -24.96
C CYS A 427 17.83 21.82 -25.11
N LEU A 428 18.17 22.34 -26.30
CA LEU A 428 19.44 23.01 -26.55
C LEU A 428 19.41 24.51 -26.24
N THR A 429 18.24 25.08 -25.97
CA THR A 429 18.05 26.47 -25.53
C THR A 429 18.77 26.76 -24.21
N LYS A 430 19.11 28.04 -23.97
CA LYS A 430 19.78 28.45 -22.73
C LYS A 430 18.86 28.31 -21.52
N GLU A 431 17.57 28.57 -21.72
CA GLU A 431 16.53 28.53 -20.71
C GLU A 431 16.34 27.11 -20.20
N SER A 432 16.24 26.12 -21.10
CA SER A 432 16.07 24.72 -20.70
C SER A 432 17.31 24.17 -19.99
N LYS A 433 18.51 24.54 -20.44
CA LYS A 433 19.78 24.20 -19.77
C LYS A 433 19.86 24.81 -18.37
N ALA A 434 19.56 26.10 -18.23
CA ALA A 434 19.57 26.77 -16.92
C ALA A 434 18.55 26.15 -15.95
N ALA A 435 17.37 25.75 -16.43
CA ALA A 435 16.37 25.04 -15.63
C ALA A 435 16.90 23.67 -15.15
N ALA A 436 17.50 22.88 -16.04
CA ALA A 436 18.10 21.59 -15.69
C ALA A 436 19.28 21.74 -14.71
N GLU A 437 20.12 22.77 -14.87
CA GLU A 437 21.22 23.11 -13.96
C GLU A 437 20.71 23.49 -12.56
N SER A 438 19.64 24.28 -12.48
CA SER A 438 19.01 24.68 -11.21
C SER A 438 18.47 23.48 -10.44
N ILE A 439 17.75 22.58 -11.12
CA ILE A 439 17.25 21.33 -10.52
C ILE A 439 18.42 20.46 -10.06
N SER A 440 19.42 20.28 -10.93
CA SER A 440 20.62 19.50 -10.63
C SER A 440 21.38 20.04 -9.42
N TYR A 441 21.49 21.37 -9.29
CA TYR A 441 22.12 22.01 -8.15
C TYR A 441 21.44 21.64 -6.84
N LYS A 442 20.11 21.73 -6.78
CA LYS A 442 19.33 21.33 -5.61
C LYS A 442 19.45 19.83 -5.34
N MET A 443 19.37 19.00 -6.38
CA MET A 443 19.54 17.55 -6.29
C MET A 443 20.90 17.14 -5.71
N ARG A 444 21.98 17.91 -5.94
CA ARG A 444 23.31 17.63 -5.37
C ARG A 444 23.40 17.88 -3.87
N MET A 445 22.51 18.71 -3.33
CA MET A 445 22.42 18.96 -1.88
C MET A 445 21.55 17.90 -1.19
N GLU A 446 20.78 17.11 -1.95
CA GLU A 446 19.99 16.00 -1.42
C GLU A 446 20.86 14.78 -1.13
N SER A 447 20.51 14.03 -0.08
CA SER A 447 21.05 12.71 0.17
C SER A 447 19.92 11.68 0.21
N GLY A 448 19.45 11.28 -0.98
CA GLY A 448 18.30 10.38 -1.14
C GLY A 448 18.40 9.10 -0.34
N VAL A 449 19.58 8.47 -0.38
CA VAL A 449 19.84 7.22 0.34
C VAL A 449 19.85 7.43 1.86
N LYS A 450 20.55 8.47 2.36
CA LYS A 450 20.58 8.78 3.80
C LYS A 450 19.17 9.14 4.31
N ALA A 451 18.45 9.99 3.59
CA ALA A 451 17.09 10.37 3.93
C ALA A 451 16.12 9.18 3.93
N ALA A 452 16.29 8.22 3.01
CA ALA A 452 15.49 6.99 2.98
C ALA A 452 15.79 6.08 4.19
N VAL A 453 17.06 5.93 4.57
CA VAL A 453 17.45 5.20 5.79
C VAL A 453 16.86 5.88 7.03
N ASN A 454 16.98 7.19 7.12
CA ASN A 454 16.43 7.98 8.22
C ASN A 454 14.91 7.85 8.33
N SER A 455 14.21 7.92 7.20
CA SER A 455 12.77 7.69 7.12
C SER A 455 12.40 6.28 7.61
N PHE A 456 13.13 5.26 7.16
CA PHE A 456 12.93 3.88 7.60
C PHE A 456 13.02 3.76 9.12
N HIS A 457 14.11 4.24 9.72
CA HIS A 457 14.33 4.14 11.16
C HIS A 457 13.32 4.94 11.99
N ARG A 458 12.97 6.15 11.56
CA ARG A 458 11.97 7.00 12.24
C ARG A 458 10.61 6.33 12.33
N ASN A 459 10.26 5.52 11.34
CA ASN A 459 8.97 4.82 11.28
C ASN A 459 8.97 3.47 12.01
N LEU A 460 10.08 3.06 12.63
CA LEU A 460 10.13 1.84 13.43
C LEU A 460 9.51 2.07 14.82
N PRO A 461 8.64 1.16 15.31
CA PRO A 461 8.10 1.24 16.67
C PRO A 461 9.15 0.73 17.69
N SER A 462 10.28 1.43 17.79
CA SER A 462 11.50 0.97 18.49
C SER A 462 11.23 0.54 19.93
N ALA A 463 10.44 1.31 20.68
CA ALA A 463 10.04 0.97 22.06
C ALA A 463 9.32 -0.37 22.17
N ARG A 464 8.41 -0.68 21.22
CA ARG A 464 7.66 -1.96 21.18
C ARG A 464 8.48 -3.10 20.61
N MET A 465 9.62 -2.80 20.00
CA MET A 465 10.51 -3.81 19.43
C MET A 465 11.56 -4.29 20.43
N ARG A 466 11.78 -3.62 21.56
CA ARG A 466 12.83 -4.02 22.53
C ARG A 466 12.52 -5.37 23.20
N CYS A 467 13.55 -6.18 23.40
CA CYS A 467 13.51 -7.37 24.24
C CYS A 467 13.63 -6.97 25.71
N ASP A 468 12.78 -7.55 26.57
CA ASP A 468 12.72 -7.22 28.00
C ASP A 468 13.99 -7.65 28.75
N ILE A 469 14.66 -8.71 28.30
CA ILE A 469 15.87 -9.27 28.94
C ILE A 469 17.15 -8.70 28.33
N ILE A 470 17.18 -8.49 27.01
CA ILE A 470 18.36 -8.04 26.26
C ILE A 470 17.95 -6.79 25.45
N PRO A 471 17.94 -5.59 26.06
CA PRO A 471 17.35 -4.39 25.44
C PRO A 471 17.91 -4.00 24.08
N GLY A 472 19.18 -4.34 23.80
CA GLY A 472 19.85 -4.12 22.50
C GLY A 472 19.44 -5.08 21.38
N GLN A 473 18.45 -5.96 21.61
CA GLN A 473 17.95 -6.89 20.61
C GLN A 473 16.44 -6.76 20.41
N PRO A 474 15.95 -7.03 19.17
CA PRO A 474 14.53 -6.97 18.91
C PRO A 474 13.81 -8.20 19.48
N ALA A 475 12.68 -7.97 20.15
CA ALA A 475 11.75 -9.00 20.56
C ALA A 475 11.04 -9.61 19.36
N VAL A 476 11.03 -10.94 19.32
CA VAL A 476 10.37 -11.73 18.27
C VAL A 476 9.49 -12.84 18.83
N LEU A 477 9.60 -13.14 20.12
CA LEU A 477 8.83 -14.18 20.78
C LEU A 477 8.19 -13.60 22.05
N LYS A 478 6.99 -14.05 22.37
CA LYS A 478 6.26 -13.67 23.57
C LYS A 478 6.16 -14.87 24.49
N TYR A 479 6.63 -14.73 25.72
CA TYR A 479 6.36 -15.65 26.81
C TYR A 479 5.01 -15.27 27.44
N SER A 480 4.09 -16.23 27.57
CA SER A 480 2.73 -15.96 28.06
C SER A 480 2.30 -16.89 29.20
N LYS A 481 3.24 -17.61 29.82
CA LYS A 481 2.96 -18.54 30.91
C LYS A 481 3.22 -17.83 32.25
N GLY A 482 2.22 -17.11 32.75
CA GLY A 482 2.32 -16.31 33.98
C GLY A 482 1.34 -15.15 33.97
N LYS A 483 1.34 -14.34 35.04
CA LYS A 483 0.57 -13.09 35.12
C LYS A 483 1.21 -11.98 34.27
N HIS A 484 2.53 -11.95 34.21
CA HIS A 484 3.28 -10.93 33.46
C HIS A 484 3.89 -11.52 32.18
N PRO A 485 3.41 -11.14 30.99
CA PRO A 485 4.00 -11.61 29.75
C PRO A 485 5.31 -10.88 29.43
N LEU A 486 6.28 -11.60 28.86
CA LEU A 486 7.57 -11.03 28.40
C LEU A 486 7.69 -11.07 26.88
N ASN A 487 8.29 -10.04 26.28
CA ASN A 487 8.69 -9.95 24.89
C ASN A 487 10.20 -10.18 24.80
N LEU A 488 10.60 -11.24 24.10
CA LEU A 488 11.95 -11.80 24.15
C LEU A 488 12.56 -11.89 22.75
N SER A 489 13.87 -11.64 22.66
CA SER A 489 14.67 -11.91 21.48
C SER A 489 14.92 -13.42 21.32
N THR A 490 15.34 -13.84 20.13
CA THR A 490 15.71 -15.25 19.90
C THR A 490 16.87 -15.68 20.80
N ALA A 491 17.86 -14.82 21.02
CA ALA A 491 19.04 -15.14 21.82
C ALA A 491 18.68 -15.34 23.30
N ALA A 492 17.80 -14.51 23.86
CA ALA A 492 17.28 -14.69 25.21
C ALA A 492 16.54 -16.03 25.33
N VAL A 493 15.62 -16.32 24.40
CA VAL A 493 14.85 -17.57 24.41
C VAL A 493 15.74 -18.81 24.28
N LEU A 494 16.71 -18.80 23.37
CA LEU A 494 17.64 -19.93 23.19
C LEU A 494 18.52 -20.16 24.42
N THR A 495 18.92 -19.09 25.12
CA THR A 495 19.67 -19.17 26.39
C THR A 495 18.82 -19.82 27.48
N LEU A 496 17.54 -19.44 27.60
CA LEU A 496 16.62 -20.04 28.56
C LEU A 496 16.33 -21.52 28.27
N ILE A 497 16.14 -21.87 27.00
CA ILE A 497 15.91 -23.27 26.58
C ILE A 497 17.17 -24.11 26.82
N GLY A 498 18.34 -23.62 26.42
CA GLY A 498 19.61 -24.33 26.57
C GLY A 498 20.00 -24.60 28.03
N ASN A 499 19.51 -23.77 28.96
CA ASN A 499 19.72 -23.92 30.41
C ASN A 499 18.53 -24.58 31.13
N ASN A 500 17.62 -25.23 30.40
CA ASN A 500 16.43 -25.91 30.93
C ASN A 500 15.53 -25.00 31.82
N LYS A 501 15.50 -23.69 31.55
CA LYS A 501 14.68 -22.71 32.28
C LYS A 501 13.29 -22.54 31.69
N ALA A 502 13.12 -22.80 30.39
CA ALA A 502 11.84 -22.75 29.70
C ALA A 502 11.79 -23.75 28.53
N ASN A 503 10.58 -24.17 28.16
CA ASN A 503 10.34 -25.04 26.99
C ASN A 503 9.90 -24.22 25.77
N GLU A 504 10.20 -24.71 24.57
CA GLU A 504 9.80 -24.08 23.29
C GLU A 504 8.29 -23.79 23.22
N ASN A 505 7.46 -24.70 23.76
CA ASN A 505 6.00 -24.57 23.76
C ASN A 505 5.46 -23.40 24.61
N HIS A 506 6.28 -22.77 25.44
CA HIS A 506 5.88 -21.61 26.24
C HIS A 506 5.92 -20.29 25.43
N PHE A 507 6.53 -20.30 24.26
CA PHE A 507 6.74 -19.10 23.45
C PHE A 507 5.79 -19.06 22.25
N LYS A 508 5.28 -17.87 21.96
CA LYS A 508 4.46 -17.58 20.78
C LYS A 508 5.11 -16.50 19.94
N SER A 509 4.77 -16.40 18.66
CA SER A 509 5.24 -15.32 17.79
C SER A 509 4.82 -13.95 18.36
N TYR A 510 5.79 -13.04 18.55
CA TYR A 510 5.52 -11.66 18.90
C TYR A 510 5.41 -10.80 17.63
N LYS A 511 4.42 -9.91 17.62
CA LYS A 511 4.16 -8.94 16.54
C LYS A 511 4.21 -7.54 17.16
N SER A 512 5.25 -6.76 16.87
CA SER A 512 5.49 -5.45 17.50
C SER A 512 4.43 -4.41 17.12
N ASN A 513 3.93 -4.46 15.88
CA ASN A 513 2.81 -3.65 15.40
C ASN A 513 1.87 -4.50 14.53
N PRO A 514 0.93 -5.26 15.13
CA PRO A 514 0.04 -6.11 14.37
C PRO A 514 -0.96 -5.25 13.58
N ILE A 515 -0.98 -5.44 12.26
CA ILE A 515 -1.97 -4.84 11.37
C ILE A 515 -3.22 -5.74 11.38
N PHE A 516 -4.37 -5.15 11.69
CA PHE A 516 -5.67 -5.80 11.57
C PHE A 516 -6.41 -5.18 10.39
N ILE A 517 -6.84 -6.03 9.45
CA ILE A 517 -7.66 -5.60 8.31
C ILE A 517 -9.10 -5.90 8.70
N ASP A 518 -9.84 -4.88 9.12
CA ASP A 518 -11.28 -4.98 9.32
C ASP A 518 -11.99 -4.74 7.98
N LYS A 519 -12.88 -5.66 7.59
CA LYS A 519 -13.64 -5.56 6.35
C LYS A 519 -14.68 -4.44 6.49
N HIS A 520 -14.42 -3.26 5.93
CA HIS A 520 -15.35 -2.14 5.95
C HIS A 520 -16.20 -2.16 4.67
N ARG A 521 -17.40 -2.73 4.72
CA ARG A 521 -18.34 -2.67 3.59
C ARG A 521 -19.01 -1.30 3.56
N TRP A 522 -18.45 -0.38 2.78
CA TRP A 522 -18.71 1.07 2.82
C TRP A 522 -19.82 1.60 1.93
N ASP A 523 -20.71 0.76 1.41
CA ASP A 523 -21.83 1.27 0.62
C ASP A 523 -23.11 0.48 0.90
N PRO A 524 -24.22 1.15 1.25
CA PRO A 524 -25.52 0.50 1.43
C PRO A 524 -25.94 -0.20 0.14
N VAL A 525 -25.61 0.26 -1.06
CA VAL A 525 -25.96 -0.48 -2.29
C VAL A 525 -25.19 -1.80 -2.38
N THR A 526 -23.93 -1.90 -1.96
CA THR A 526 -23.12 -3.13 -2.00
C THR A 526 -23.42 -4.06 -0.81
N GLY A 527 -23.65 -3.50 0.38
CA GLY A 527 -24.10 -4.22 1.56
C GLY A 527 -25.53 -4.75 1.40
N ILE A 528 -26.43 -3.96 0.79
CA ILE A 528 -27.82 -4.31 0.50
C ILE A 528 -27.93 -5.18 -0.76
N LEU A 529 -27.27 -4.91 -1.90
CA LEU A 529 -27.36 -5.79 -3.09
C LEU A 529 -26.80 -7.19 -2.83
N SER A 530 -25.79 -7.34 -1.98
CA SER A 530 -25.32 -8.68 -1.60
C SER A 530 -26.34 -9.44 -0.73
N ALA A 531 -27.34 -8.74 -0.17
CA ALA A 531 -28.39 -9.26 0.72
C ALA A 531 -29.83 -9.04 0.20
N ALA A 532 -30.02 -8.46 -0.99
CA ALA A 532 -31.32 -7.95 -1.47
C ALA A 532 -32.22 -8.99 -2.13
N THR A 533 -31.94 -10.28 -1.97
CA THR A 533 -32.95 -11.31 -2.22
C THR A 533 -33.65 -11.69 -0.91
N ALA A 534 -34.82 -11.06 -0.72
CA ALA A 534 -35.89 -11.44 0.21
C ALA A 534 -35.72 -11.27 1.75
N THR A 535 -34.59 -10.78 2.27
CA THR A 535 -34.35 -10.76 3.74
C THR A 535 -34.67 -9.41 4.43
N GLY A 536 -34.43 -8.27 3.75
CA GLY A 536 -34.55 -6.93 4.36
C GLY A 536 -35.95 -6.55 4.85
N SER A 537 -37.01 -6.91 4.11
CA SER A 537 -38.39 -6.61 4.51
C SER A 537 -38.83 -7.43 5.74
N ARG A 538 -38.33 -8.66 5.91
CA ARG A 538 -38.72 -9.56 7.01
C ARG A 538 -38.03 -9.23 8.34
N MET A 539 -36.80 -8.74 8.31
CA MET A 539 -36.07 -8.37 9.53
C MET A 539 -36.58 -7.08 10.18
N VAL A 540 -37.01 -6.10 9.38
CA VAL A 540 -37.65 -4.87 9.88
C VAL A 540 -39.01 -5.22 10.51
N GLN A 541 -39.76 -6.13 9.89
CA GLN A 541 -41.03 -6.64 10.42
C GLN A 541 -40.85 -7.40 11.74
N SER A 542 -39.84 -8.27 11.84
CA SER A 542 -39.57 -9.06 13.06
C SER A 542 -39.03 -8.22 14.23
N THR A 543 -38.33 -7.12 13.96
CA THR A 543 -37.92 -6.16 15.00
C THR A 543 -39.13 -5.42 15.57
N GLY A 544 -40.12 -5.07 14.74
CA GLY A 544 -41.41 -4.54 15.19
C GLY A 544 -42.18 -5.53 16.08
N GLU A 545 -42.12 -6.83 15.77
CA GLU A 545 -42.78 -7.88 16.56
C GLU A 545 -42.14 -8.12 17.94
N ILE A 546 -40.84 -7.87 18.11
CA ILE A 546 -40.18 -7.96 19.43
C ILE A 546 -40.75 -6.94 20.42
N PHE A 547 -41.21 -5.77 19.94
CA PHE A 547 -41.83 -4.74 20.78
C PHE A 547 -43.35 -4.83 20.82
N TYR A 548 -43.98 -5.24 19.71
CA TYR A 548 -45.42 -5.35 19.61
C TYR A 548 -45.97 -6.61 20.31
N SER A 549 -45.24 -7.73 20.30
CA SER A 549 -45.72 -9.01 20.87
C SER A 549 -45.85 -9.00 22.39
N PRO A 550 -44.92 -8.41 23.17
CA PRO A 550 -45.10 -8.24 24.62
C PRO A 550 -46.28 -7.31 24.95
N TYR A 551 -46.47 -6.22 24.20
CA TYR A 551 -47.60 -5.30 24.37
C TYR A 551 -48.95 -5.97 24.06
N LYS A 552 -48.99 -6.79 23.00
CA LYS A 552 -50.16 -7.60 22.61
C LYS A 552 -50.46 -8.74 23.60
N GLN A 553 -49.44 -9.32 24.23
CA GLN A 553 -49.59 -10.30 25.31
C GLN A 553 -50.05 -9.65 26.62
N TYR A 554 -49.53 -8.47 26.96
CA TYR A 554 -49.94 -7.67 28.12
C TYR A 554 -51.40 -7.19 28.03
N THR A 555 -51.85 -6.80 26.82
CA THR A 555 -53.24 -6.38 26.57
C THR A 555 -54.23 -7.55 26.45
N ARG A 556 -53.76 -8.78 26.22
CA ARG A 556 -54.59 -10.00 26.17
C ARG A 556 -54.92 -10.59 27.54
N SER A 557 -54.29 -10.13 28.62
CA SER A 557 -54.52 -10.64 29.99
C SER A 557 -55.84 -10.18 30.64
N ARG A 558 -56.86 -9.76 29.87
CA ARG A 558 -58.11 -9.18 30.39
C ARG A 558 -59.43 -9.83 29.92
N SER A 559 -59.40 -11.02 29.32
CA SER A 559 -60.62 -11.79 29.00
C SER A 559 -60.48 -13.28 29.33
N PRO A 560 -61.54 -14.00 29.75
CA PRO A 560 -61.45 -15.40 30.16
C PRO A 560 -61.33 -16.35 28.96
N MET A 561 -60.53 -17.40 29.13
CA MET A 561 -60.21 -18.46 28.17
C MET A 561 -61.41 -19.36 27.80
N PRO A 562 -61.36 -19.98 26.61
CA PRO A 562 -61.57 -21.43 26.51
C PRO A 562 -60.35 -22.16 25.94
N SER A 563 -60.23 -23.42 26.35
CA SER A 563 -59.17 -24.38 26.05
C SER A 563 -59.19 -24.88 24.60
N GLU A 564 -58.03 -24.95 23.93
CA GLU A 564 -57.73 -25.97 22.92
C GLU A 564 -56.23 -26.04 22.57
N SER A 565 -55.87 -27.13 21.90
CA SER A 565 -54.64 -27.93 21.96
C SER A 565 -53.36 -27.36 21.30
N LEU A 566 -52.20 -27.80 21.82
CA LEU A 566 -50.86 -27.60 21.23
C LEU A 566 -50.56 -28.60 20.11
N ALA A 567 -50.28 -28.08 18.91
CA ALA A 567 -49.42 -28.64 17.87
C ALA A 567 -49.12 -27.49 16.87
N SER A 568 -47.96 -27.23 16.29
CA SER A 568 -46.63 -27.84 16.26
C SER A 568 -45.63 -26.74 15.85
N SER A 569 -44.39 -26.77 16.34
CA SER A 569 -43.27 -25.99 15.77
C SER A 569 -41.97 -26.77 15.91
N SER A 570 -41.72 -27.64 14.95
CA SER A 570 -40.45 -28.35 14.77
C SER A 570 -39.94 -28.03 13.36
N GLN A 571 -39.03 -27.07 13.23
CA GLN A 571 -38.05 -26.99 12.12
C GLN A 571 -37.09 -25.80 12.32
N LEU A 572 -36.21 -25.88 13.34
CA LEU A 572 -34.90 -25.24 13.33
C LEU A 572 -33.99 -25.90 14.37
N GLY A 573 -33.77 -27.21 14.22
CA GLY A 573 -33.06 -27.99 15.22
C GLY A 573 -32.75 -29.41 14.77
N SER A 574 -32.14 -29.59 13.60
CA SER A 574 -31.55 -30.88 13.21
C SER A 574 -30.56 -30.70 12.06
N GLY A 575 -29.27 -30.71 12.37
CA GLY A 575 -28.22 -30.61 11.35
C GLY A 575 -26.80 -30.57 11.89
N ILE A 576 -26.50 -31.25 13.01
CA ILE A 576 -25.11 -31.59 13.39
C ILE A 576 -25.14 -33.05 13.85
N SER A 577 -25.04 -33.96 12.89
CA SER A 577 -24.69 -35.37 13.14
C SER A 577 -23.16 -35.47 13.08
N THR A 578 -22.54 -35.72 14.23
CA THR A 578 -21.11 -36.02 14.35
C THR A 578 -20.84 -37.45 13.87
N SER A 579 -20.35 -37.62 12.65
CA SER A 579 -19.71 -38.87 12.22
C SER A 579 -18.26 -38.88 12.70
N ASN A 580 -17.84 -39.98 13.30
CA ASN A 580 -16.59 -40.09 14.08
C ASN A 580 -15.35 -40.49 13.25
N ASP A 581 -15.44 -40.52 11.92
CA ASP A 581 -14.32 -40.91 11.05
C ASP A 581 -14.04 -39.83 10.00
N GLY A 582 -12.86 -39.18 10.12
CA GLY A 582 -12.37 -38.18 9.17
C GLY A 582 -12.15 -36.77 9.75
N LYS A 583 -11.29 -36.64 10.76
CA LYS A 583 -11.02 -35.37 11.49
C LYS A 583 -10.54 -34.18 10.63
N GLU A 584 -10.03 -34.39 9.42
CA GLU A 584 -9.55 -33.29 8.56
C GLU A 584 -10.55 -32.86 7.48
N ALA A 585 -11.37 -33.77 6.93
CA ALA A 585 -12.30 -33.44 5.84
C ALA A 585 -13.64 -32.82 6.33
N GLY A 586 -14.10 -33.20 7.53
CA GLY A 586 -15.35 -32.70 8.09
C GLY A 586 -15.30 -31.22 8.53
N ILE A 587 -14.14 -30.76 9.02
CA ILE A 587 -13.97 -29.40 9.53
C ILE A 587 -13.87 -28.38 8.39
N VAL A 588 -13.21 -28.74 7.29
CA VAL A 588 -13.11 -27.90 6.07
C VAL A 588 -14.48 -27.69 5.41
N THR A 589 -15.35 -28.70 5.48
CA THR A 589 -16.71 -28.64 4.92
C THR A 589 -17.64 -27.79 5.79
N ALA A 590 -17.51 -27.88 7.13
CA ALA A 590 -18.24 -27.03 8.07
C ALA A 590 -17.84 -25.54 7.95
N GLY A 591 -16.55 -25.23 7.82
CA GLY A 591 -16.07 -23.85 7.66
C GLY A 591 -16.61 -23.14 6.40
N LYS A 592 -16.80 -23.87 5.29
CA LYS A 592 -17.29 -23.32 4.02
C LYS A 592 -18.81 -23.05 4.01
N MET A 593 -19.63 -23.85 4.68
CA MET A 593 -21.08 -23.58 4.80
C MET A 593 -21.38 -22.44 5.78
N VAL A 594 -20.55 -22.28 6.82
CA VAL A 594 -20.71 -21.26 7.86
C VAL A 594 -20.47 -19.83 7.33
N GLY A 595 -19.58 -19.65 6.35
CA GLY A 595 -19.26 -18.34 5.77
C GLY A 595 -20.48 -17.62 5.16
N VAL A 596 -21.31 -18.31 4.37
CA VAL A 596 -22.47 -17.69 3.69
C VAL A 596 -23.57 -17.26 4.68
N VAL A 597 -23.77 -18.03 5.75
CA VAL A 597 -24.80 -17.75 6.77
C VAL A 597 -24.38 -16.62 7.72
N ILE A 598 -23.08 -16.39 7.90
CA ILE A 598 -22.53 -15.38 8.81
C ILE A 598 -22.18 -14.07 8.07
N ASP A 599 -21.72 -14.16 6.83
CA ASP A 599 -21.28 -12.99 6.07
C ASP A 599 -22.42 -12.04 5.72
N ILE A 600 -23.65 -12.55 5.50
CA ILE A 600 -24.81 -11.72 5.11
C ILE A 600 -25.27 -10.84 6.28
N PRO A 601 -25.59 -11.38 7.49
CA PRO A 601 -25.95 -10.55 8.63
C PRO A 601 -24.83 -9.58 9.05
N HIS A 602 -23.58 -10.03 9.01
CA HIS A 602 -22.43 -9.18 9.31
C HIS A 602 -22.25 -8.05 8.30
N ALA A 603 -22.39 -8.34 7.01
CA ALA A 603 -22.35 -7.33 5.97
C ALA A 603 -23.48 -6.30 6.11
N ALA A 604 -24.69 -6.75 6.45
CA ALA A 604 -25.83 -5.87 6.67
C ALA A 604 -25.61 -4.97 7.90
N ALA A 605 -25.21 -5.54 9.04
CA ALA A 605 -24.93 -4.78 10.26
C ALA A 605 -23.85 -3.72 10.05
N GLU A 606 -22.76 -4.08 9.38
CA GLU A 606 -21.64 -3.18 9.10
C GLU A 606 -22.01 -2.13 8.06
N GLY A 607 -22.73 -2.51 6.99
CA GLY A 607 -23.20 -1.57 5.97
C GLY A 607 -24.05 -0.45 6.56
N PHE A 608 -25.01 -0.79 7.43
CA PHE A 608 -25.81 0.20 8.15
C PHE A 608 -24.99 1.06 9.12
N ARG A 609 -23.98 0.48 9.78
CA ARG A 609 -23.08 1.21 10.69
C ARG A 609 -22.28 2.30 9.98
N GLN A 610 -21.95 2.08 8.70
CA GLN A 610 -21.09 2.98 7.91
C GLN A 610 -21.86 4.08 7.17
N VAL A 611 -23.19 3.98 7.02
CA VAL A 611 -24.03 4.98 6.34
C VAL A 611 -23.81 6.43 6.82
N PRO A 612 -23.57 6.71 8.12
CA PRO A 612 -23.26 8.05 8.60
C PRO A 612 -22.14 8.78 7.85
N ARG A 613 -21.16 8.04 7.31
CA ARG A 613 -20.05 8.62 6.53
C ARG A 613 -20.53 9.33 5.26
N LEU A 614 -21.62 8.88 4.64
CA LEU A 614 -22.12 9.42 3.37
C LEU A 614 -22.63 10.86 3.47
N TYR A 615 -22.91 11.36 4.68
CA TYR A 615 -23.36 12.73 4.93
C TYR A 615 -22.47 13.48 5.94
N GLY A 616 -21.19 13.04 6.03
CA GLY A 616 -20.14 13.74 6.78
C GLY A 616 -20.13 13.46 8.30
N ASP A 617 -20.84 12.44 8.78
CA ASP A 617 -20.81 12.03 10.18
C ASP A 617 -19.85 10.83 10.40
N LYS A 618 -19.25 10.72 11.59
CA LYS A 618 -18.26 9.67 11.89
C LYS A 618 -18.90 8.55 12.71
N PRO A 619 -18.98 7.31 12.18
CA PRO A 619 -19.43 6.16 12.96
C PRO A 619 -18.57 5.95 14.20
N LYS A 620 -19.19 5.52 15.31
CA LYS A 620 -18.46 5.10 16.51
C LYS A 620 -17.58 3.89 16.21
N GLU A 621 -16.31 4.01 16.56
CA GLU A 621 -15.33 2.94 16.44
C GLU A 621 -15.25 2.14 17.74
N TYR A 622 -15.13 0.82 17.60
CA TYR A 622 -14.97 -0.11 18.72
C TYR A 622 -13.71 -0.93 18.51
N GLU A 623 -13.25 -1.60 19.56
CA GLU A 623 -12.17 -2.56 19.42
C GLU A 623 -12.52 -3.66 18.39
N PRO A 624 -11.60 -4.02 17.49
CA PRO A 624 -11.85 -5.05 16.48
C PRO A 624 -12.28 -6.39 17.08
N VAL A 625 -13.21 -7.08 16.41
CA VAL A 625 -13.61 -8.44 16.79
C VAL A 625 -12.44 -9.39 16.51
N LYS A 626 -11.86 -9.97 17.57
CA LYS A 626 -10.70 -10.91 17.52
C LYS A 626 -11.10 -12.37 17.76
N ASN A 627 -12.15 -12.59 18.54
CA ASN A 627 -12.70 -13.88 18.95
C ASN A 627 -14.16 -13.72 19.39
N TRP A 628 -14.81 -14.82 19.77
CA TRP A 628 -16.21 -14.81 20.17
C TRP A 628 -16.51 -13.86 21.35
N LYS A 629 -15.58 -13.73 22.32
CA LYS A 629 -15.75 -12.84 23.48
C LYS A 629 -15.74 -11.38 23.04
N SER A 630 -14.76 -10.98 22.24
CA SER A 630 -14.71 -9.62 21.68
C SER A 630 -15.89 -9.34 20.74
N GLY A 631 -16.39 -10.35 20.02
CA GLY A 631 -17.59 -10.22 19.18
C GLY A 631 -18.84 -9.92 20.00
N ALA A 632 -19.01 -10.60 21.14
CA ALA A 632 -20.11 -10.32 22.07
C ALA A 632 -20.00 -8.94 22.74
N VAL A 633 -18.80 -8.54 23.15
CA VAL A 633 -18.56 -7.19 23.72
C VAL A 633 -18.85 -6.10 22.70
N PHE A 634 -18.37 -6.28 21.46
CA PHE A 634 -18.67 -5.36 20.36
C PHE A 634 -20.17 -5.25 20.13
N ALA A 635 -20.85 -6.39 20.04
CA ALA A 635 -22.29 -6.45 19.82
C ALA A 635 -23.07 -5.68 20.89
N GLY A 636 -22.71 -5.87 22.17
CA GLY A 636 -23.33 -5.16 23.28
C GLY A 636 -23.11 -3.64 23.22
N LYS A 637 -21.87 -3.19 22.98
CA LYS A 637 -21.56 -1.76 22.84
C LYS A 637 -22.29 -1.14 21.65
N ASN A 638 -22.21 -1.76 20.48
CA ASN A 638 -22.90 -1.32 19.26
C ASN A 638 -24.42 -1.25 19.45
N PHE A 639 -24.99 -2.18 20.22
CA PHE A 639 -26.42 -2.16 20.51
C PHE A 639 -26.82 -0.97 21.39
N VAL A 640 -26.14 -0.76 22.52
CA VAL A 640 -26.45 0.35 23.44
C VAL A 640 -26.25 1.70 22.75
N ASP A 641 -25.12 1.88 22.07
CA ASP A 641 -24.81 3.12 21.36
C ASP A 641 -25.76 3.34 20.18
N GLY A 642 -25.99 2.33 19.33
CA GLY A 642 -26.86 2.47 18.16
C GLY A 642 -28.33 2.71 18.52
N MET A 643 -28.83 2.11 19.60
CA MET A 643 -30.17 2.37 20.13
C MET A 643 -30.25 3.77 20.75
N SER A 644 -29.35 4.11 21.67
CA SER A 644 -29.38 5.41 22.36
C SER A 644 -29.21 6.59 21.40
N GLU A 645 -28.26 6.52 20.46
CA GLU A 645 -28.01 7.59 19.48
C GLU A 645 -29.03 7.62 18.36
N GLY A 646 -29.55 6.45 17.93
CA GLY A 646 -30.60 6.40 16.93
C GLY A 646 -31.84 7.17 17.38
N PHE A 647 -32.26 6.97 18.63
CA PHE A 647 -33.43 7.66 19.18
C PHE A 647 -33.13 9.09 19.65
N SER A 648 -32.03 9.31 20.37
CA SER A 648 -31.69 10.66 20.86
C SER A 648 -31.28 11.60 19.72
N GLY A 649 -30.76 11.09 18.60
CA GLY A 649 -30.35 11.86 17.43
C GLY A 649 -31.51 12.63 16.77
N LEU A 650 -32.73 12.11 16.84
CA LEU A 650 -33.94 12.79 16.36
C LEU A 650 -34.23 14.11 17.07
N ILE A 651 -33.74 14.26 18.30
CA ILE A 651 -34.00 15.44 19.15
C ILE A 651 -32.74 16.28 19.28
N THR A 652 -31.60 15.65 19.53
CA THR A 652 -30.33 16.33 19.81
C THR A 652 -29.71 17.00 18.59
N LEU A 653 -29.79 16.39 17.40
CA LEU A 653 -29.20 16.94 16.17
C LEU A 653 -29.94 18.18 15.63
N PRO A 654 -31.28 18.24 15.62
CA PRO A 654 -32.00 19.48 15.29
C PRO A 654 -31.67 20.63 16.24
N ILE A 655 -31.57 20.37 17.56
CA ILE A 655 -31.24 21.38 18.56
C ILE A 655 -29.81 21.88 18.37
N LYS A 656 -28.86 20.97 18.11
CA LYS A 656 -27.46 21.30 17.86
C LYS A 656 -27.28 22.08 16.57
N GLY A 657 -27.86 21.60 15.47
CA GLY A 657 -27.83 22.30 14.18
C GLY A 657 -28.52 23.67 14.27
N GLY A 658 -29.61 23.78 15.03
CA GLY A 658 -30.28 25.05 15.29
C GLY A 658 -29.41 26.09 16.00
N LYS A 659 -28.49 25.66 16.88
CA LYS A 659 -27.51 26.55 17.54
C LYS A 659 -26.37 26.96 16.61
N GLU A 660 -25.99 26.10 15.67
CA GLU A 660 -24.84 26.30 14.78
C GLU A 660 -25.20 27.06 13.49
N GLU A 661 -26.35 26.75 12.87
CA GLU A 661 -26.74 27.28 11.56
C GLU A 661 -28.21 27.79 11.53
N GLY A 662 -28.83 28.04 12.68
CA GLY A 662 -30.21 28.54 12.76
C GLY A 662 -31.23 27.58 12.13
N ALA A 663 -32.26 28.11 11.46
CA ALA A 663 -33.33 27.29 10.89
C ALA A 663 -32.84 26.25 9.87
N LEU A 664 -31.81 26.57 9.08
CA LEU A 664 -31.20 25.65 8.13
C LEU A 664 -30.53 24.47 8.85
N GLY A 665 -29.87 24.74 9.98
CA GLY A 665 -29.27 23.71 10.82
C GLY A 665 -30.28 22.83 11.53
N VAL A 666 -31.47 23.34 11.89
CA VAL A 666 -32.57 22.52 12.42
C VAL A 666 -33.03 21.49 11.38
N VAL A 667 -33.22 21.92 10.12
CA VAL A 667 -33.64 21.03 9.02
C VAL A 667 -32.57 19.99 8.70
N LYS A 668 -31.30 20.42 8.57
CA LYS A 668 -30.16 19.50 8.40
C LYS A 668 -30.04 18.51 9.57
N GLY A 669 -30.21 18.99 10.79
CA GLY A 669 -30.18 18.17 12.01
C GLY A 669 -31.29 17.14 12.06
N LEU A 670 -32.51 17.51 11.62
CA LEU A 670 -33.64 16.59 11.52
C LEU A 670 -33.41 15.52 10.45
N ALA A 671 -32.92 15.91 9.26
CA ALA A 671 -32.55 14.97 8.21
C ALA A 671 -31.45 13.99 8.65
N LYS A 672 -30.40 14.48 9.34
CA LYS A 672 -29.36 13.63 9.93
C LYS A 672 -29.92 12.69 11.01
N GLY A 673 -30.83 13.19 11.86
CA GLY A 673 -31.47 12.39 12.91
C GLY A 673 -32.36 11.27 12.37
N THR A 674 -33.15 11.52 11.32
CA THR A 674 -34.00 10.50 10.69
C THR A 674 -33.19 9.44 9.96
N ILE A 675 -32.15 9.83 9.23
CA ILE A 675 -31.21 8.89 8.59
C ILE A 675 -30.45 8.08 9.65
N GLY A 676 -30.04 8.74 10.75
CA GLY A 676 -29.39 8.09 11.88
C GLY A 676 -30.28 7.02 12.53
N LEU A 677 -31.56 7.32 12.77
CA LEU A 677 -32.52 6.33 13.27
C LEU A 677 -32.69 5.15 12.30
N ALA A 678 -32.87 5.43 11.00
CA ALA A 678 -33.08 4.42 9.96
C ALA A 678 -31.87 3.51 9.72
N THR A 679 -30.68 3.88 10.20
CA THR A 679 -29.44 3.13 9.95
C THR A 679 -28.79 2.60 11.23
N LYS A 680 -28.68 3.41 12.30
CA LYS A 680 -28.07 2.98 13.57
C LYS A 680 -28.88 1.90 14.29
N VAL A 681 -30.22 1.96 14.26
CA VAL A 681 -31.09 0.98 14.93
C VAL A 681 -31.04 -0.40 14.24
N PRO A 682 -31.18 -0.51 12.90
CA PRO A 682 -30.96 -1.79 12.22
C PRO A 682 -29.54 -2.34 12.39
N SER A 683 -28.50 -1.50 12.37
CA SER A 683 -27.13 -1.93 12.66
C SER A 683 -27.01 -2.52 14.07
N ALA A 684 -27.58 -1.86 15.08
CA ALA A 684 -27.62 -2.34 16.46
C ALA A 684 -28.34 -3.70 16.58
N GLY A 685 -29.52 -3.82 15.99
CA GLY A 685 -30.34 -5.04 16.05
C GLY A 685 -29.69 -6.24 15.36
N ILE A 686 -29.21 -6.06 14.11
CA ILE A 686 -28.54 -7.13 13.35
C ILE A 686 -27.18 -7.45 13.99
N GLY A 687 -26.48 -6.45 14.51
CA GLY A 687 -25.18 -6.56 15.16
C GLY A 687 -25.16 -7.49 16.37
N LEU A 688 -26.26 -7.59 17.13
CA LEU A 688 -26.39 -8.51 18.27
C LEU A 688 -26.17 -9.97 17.91
N VAL A 689 -26.51 -10.37 16.68
CA VAL A 689 -26.33 -11.74 16.18
C VAL A 689 -25.10 -11.83 15.29
N ALA A 690 -24.87 -10.80 14.47
CA ALA A 690 -23.81 -10.82 13.48
C ALA A 690 -22.39 -10.77 14.05
N TYR A 691 -22.11 -9.88 15.02
CA TYR A 691 -20.75 -9.72 15.55
C TYR A 691 -20.29 -10.91 16.42
N PRO A 692 -21.13 -11.56 17.24
CA PRO A 692 -20.75 -12.78 17.95
C PRO A 692 -20.49 -13.94 16.99
N LEU A 693 -21.33 -14.14 15.97
CA LEU A 693 -21.13 -15.16 14.93
C LEU A 693 -19.83 -14.93 14.15
N HIS A 694 -19.53 -13.68 13.79
CA HIS A 694 -18.24 -13.30 13.20
C HIS A 694 -17.05 -13.55 14.15
N GLY A 695 -17.25 -13.37 15.46
CA GLY A 695 -16.24 -13.73 16.47
C GLY A 695 -16.02 -15.24 16.57
N ILE A 696 -17.06 -16.06 16.37
CA ILE A 696 -16.98 -17.53 16.36
C ILE A 696 -16.18 -18.00 15.14
N THR A 697 -16.43 -17.47 13.94
CA THR A 697 -15.63 -17.82 12.75
C THR A 697 -14.16 -17.48 12.94
N LYS A 698 -13.86 -16.27 13.43
CA LYS A 698 -12.48 -15.87 13.78
C LYS A 698 -11.84 -16.79 14.81
N SER A 699 -12.63 -17.34 15.76
CA SER A 699 -12.14 -18.29 16.76
C SER A 699 -11.83 -19.67 16.16
N ILE A 700 -12.63 -20.13 15.19
CA ILE A 700 -12.39 -21.38 14.44
C ILE A 700 -11.15 -21.22 13.55
N ASP A 701 -11.04 -20.12 12.81
CA ASP A 701 -9.87 -19.82 11.96
C ASP A 701 -8.59 -19.73 12.80
N ALA A 702 -8.65 -19.11 13.98
CA ALA A 702 -7.53 -19.04 14.91
C ALA A 702 -7.04 -20.43 15.38
N ALA A 703 -7.93 -21.43 15.49
CA ALA A 703 -7.53 -22.80 15.83
C ALA A 703 -6.65 -23.42 14.72
N PHE A 704 -6.96 -23.15 13.45
CA PHE A 704 -6.12 -23.53 12.30
C PHE A 704 -4.82 -22.71 12.22
N ARG A 705 -4.81 -21.45 12.69
CA ARG A 705 -3.60 -20.56 12.65
C ARG A 705 -2.46 -21.08 13.51
N ASN A 706 -2.75 -21.89 14.54
CA ASN A 706 -1.75 -22.45 15.44
C ASN A 706 -0.63 -23.23 14.73
N ASN A 707 -0.88 -23.88 13.59
CA ASN A 707 0.16 -24.64 12.88
C ASN A 707 1.17 -23.74 12.17
N ILE A 708 0.71 -22.63 11.57
CA ILE A 708 1.58 -21.65 10.90
C ILE A 708 2.36 -20.83 11.95
N ASP A 709 1.71 -20.41 13.03
CA ASP A 709 2.39 -19.70 14.12
C ASP A 709 3.51 -20.56 14.72
N LYS A 710 3.30 -21.88 14.88
CA LYS A 710 4.36 -22.81 15.27
C LYS A 710 5.49 -22.87 14.25
N ALA A 711 5.19 -22.95 12.95
CA ALA A 711 6.21 -22.95 11.91
C ALA A 711 7.06 -21.66 11.93
N ILE A 712 6.42 -20.50 12.15
CA ILE A 712 7.10 -19.21 12.29
C ILE A 712 8.01 -19.20 13.53
N VAL A 713 7.53 -19.68 14.68
CA VAL A 713 8.34 -19.78 15.91
C VAL A 713 9.56 -20.69 15.68
N ILE A 714 9.36 -21.86 15.08
CA ILE A 714 10.45 -22.80 14.76
C ILE A 714 11.46 -22.15 13.80
N ALA A 715 11.00 -21.46 12.76
CA ALA A 715 11.87 -20.74 11.83
C ALA A 715 12.69 -19.65 12.55
N ARG A 716 12.04 -18.84 13.40
CA ARG A 716 12.71 -17.80 14.22
C ARG A 716 13.75 -18.39 15.19
N LEU A 717 13.47 -19.53 15.82
CA LEU A 717 14.41 -20.19 16.73
C LEU A 717 15.59 -20.82 15.99
N ARG A 718 15.33 -21.48 14.85
CA ARG A 718 16.39 -22.02 13.97
C ARG A 718 17.35 -20.92 13.54
N ASP A 719 16.76 -19.82 13.12
CA ASP A 719 17.47 -18.64 12.71
C ASP A 719 18.31 -18.02 13.83
N GLY A 720 17.70 -17.79 15.01
CA GLY A 720 18.43 -17.30 16.18
C GLY A 720 19.61 -18.19 16.57
N ARG A 721 19.48 -19.52 16.37
CA ARG A 721 20.57 -20.47 16.62
C ARG A 721 21.71 -20.30 15.61
N ASN A 722 21.38 -20.06 14.34
CA ASN A 722 22.38 -19.74 13.32
C ASN A 722 23.08 -18.40 13.61
N LYS A 723 22.34 -17.39 14.08
CA LYS A 723 22.92 -16.11 14.51
C LYS A 723 23.86 -16.29 15.70
N GLN A 724 23.43 -16.99 16.75
CA GLN A 724 24.23 -17.23 17.96
C GLN A 724 25.48 -18.08 17.69
N ARG A 725 25.50 -18.92 16.64
CA ARG A 725 26.71 -19.62 16.19
C ARG A 725 27.75 -18.69 15.57
N ARG A 726 27.32 -17.62 14.92
CA ARG A 726 28.20 -16.65 14.25
C ARG A 726 28.64 -15.53 15.18
N GLU A 727 27.70 -15.07 16.01
CA GLU A 727 27.85 -14.01 17.00
C GLU A 727 27.33 -14.52 18.35
N PRO A 728 28.14 -15.26 19.11
CA PRO A 728 27.73 -15.78 20.41
C PRO A 728 27.53 -14.63 21.42
N LEU A 729 26.51 -14.78 22.27
CA LEU A 729 26.32 -13.89 23.42
C LEU A 729 27.55 -13.96 24.33
N THR A 730 27.94 -12.81 24.88
CA THR A 730 28.99 -12.72 25.91
C THR A 730 28.58 -13.47 27.18
N GLY A 731 29.55 -13.89 27.99
CA GLY A 731 29.26 -14.56 29.27
C GLY A 731 28.44 -13.69 30.23
N GLU A 732 28.63 -12.37 30.16
CA GLU A 732 27.86 -11.39 30.93
C GLU A 732 26.40 -11.33 30.49
N GLU A 733 26.11 -11.26 29.18
CA GLU A 733 24.74 -11.26 28.67
C GLU A 733 24.01 -12.57 28.97
N GLN A 734 24.71 -13.71 28.91
CA GLN A 734 24.14 -15.01 29.26
C GLN A 734 23.79 -15.08 30.75
N ASN A 735 24.71 -14.67 31.62
CA ASN A 735 24.47 -14.66 33.07
C ASN A 735 23.37 -13.66 33.45
N GLY A 736 23.38 -12.45 32.86
CA GLY A 736 22.35 -11.45 33.03
C GLY A 736 20.96 -11.96 32.62
N THR A 737 20.89 -12.70 31.51
CA THR A 737 19.64 -13.36 31.07
C THR A 737 19.11 -14.35 32.11
N LEU A 738 19.99 -15.17 32.69
CA LEU A 738 19.61 -16.17 33.69
C LEU A 738 19.23 -15.54 35.04
N LEU A 739 19.91 -14.47 35.44
CA LEU A 739 19.59 -13.70 36.64
C LEU A 739 18.21 -13.03 36.52
N PHE A 740 17.97 -12.29 35.44
CA PHE A 740 16.67 -11.68 35.18
C PHE A 740 15.55 -12.72 35.23
N TRP A 741 15.74 -13.87 34.59
CA TRP A 741 14.75 -14.94 34.60
C TRP A 741 14.45 -15.46 36.01
N LYS A 742 15.48 -15.59 36.85
CA LYS A 742 15.31 -16.03 38.23
C LYS A 742 14.47 -15.03 39.02
N ASP A 743 14.75 -13.74 38.88
CA ASP A 743 14.02 -12.67 39.58
C ASP A 743 12.56 -12.61 39.11
N PHE A 744 12.33 -12.69 37.79
CA PHE A 744 10.99 -12.78 37.21
C PHE A 744 10.18 -13.96 37.76
N GLN A 745 10.78 -15.15 37.89
CA GLN A 745 10.09 -16.30 38.48
C GLN A 745 9.77 -16.08 39.97
N HIS A 746 10.65 -15.42 40.73
CA HIS A 746 10.37 -15.07 42.12
C HIS A 746 9.19 -14.09 42.23
N GLU A 747 9.08 -13.11 41.34
CA GLU A 747 7.95 -12.18 41.30
C GLU A 747 6.63 -12.87 40.92
N GLU A 748 6.65 -13.76 39.92
CA GLU A 748 5.47 -14.56 39.54
C GLU A 748 4.97 -15.42 40.71
N ILE A 749 5.88 -16.04 41.47
CA ILE A 749 5.53 -16.82 42.66
C ILE A 749 4.92 -15.93 43.75
N ARG A 750 5.46 -14.72 43.98
CA ARG A 750 4.90 -13.76 44.95
C ARG A 750 3.54 -13.22 44.53
N ALA A 751 3.27 -13.16 43.24
CA ALA A 751 2.01 -12.65 42.71
C ALA A 751 0.86 -13.68 42.80
N ILE A 752 1.15 -14.98 42.93
CA ILE A 752 0.19 -16.06 43.15
C ILE A 752 -0.22 -16.10 44.61
#